data_AF-A0AAY5KMM0-F1
#
_entry.id   AF-A0AAY5KMM0-F1
#
_cell.length_a   1.000
_cell.length_b   1.000
_cell.length_c   1.000
_cell.angle_alpha   90.00
_cell.angle_beta   90.00
_cell.angle_gamma   90.00
#
_symmetry.space_group_name_H-M   'P 1'
#
loop_
_entity.id
_entity.type
_entity.pdbx_description
1 polymer ?
#
loop_
_entity_poly.entity_id
_entity_poly.type
_entity_poly.pdbx_seq_one_letter_code
_entity_poly.pdbx_strand_id
1 'polypeptide(L)'
;MWTEIGKLMILHVLLMEVHSTRGSHTYTDCETGQFQCKNGRCIPTLWRCDDDDDCSDNSDEENCAKKTCATTDFACNNGQCVPQRWRCDGEPECADGSDEADATCSRQTCPPEKFDCGGSASKCVSLSWRCDGERDCENGADEDQCSACPAKEFQCRNRKCVAPIFVCDGDDDCGDGSDEEKCSISTCGPHEFRCNDSECIPALWSCDGDPDCRDKSDESMERCSRRTEPQKPRCPAGEFQCGSGECVQQNWKCDGDADCKDKSDEAHCALLTCRPDEFQCGDGSCIHGTKQCNRLHDCPDFSDEAGCINGVNECAENNGGCSHICRDRRIGYECDCPSGYKLMDNKTCEDIDECENPDACSQICVNYKGDHKCECHEGYEMDPSTKACKAVGKSPYLMFTNRHEIRRIDLVKNDYTQVVPTLKNAVALDVDVTTNKMYWCDLYHRKIYSAYINKASDSSEQVTLIETALSSPEGLAVDWVHKNIYWTDSGDKTISVATGDGKKRRVLIATELSEPRAIAVDPRQGFMYWSDWGTRAKIEKAGMNGVDRQVLVSERIEWPNGISLDLSSRRLYWVDSKLHLLSSVDLNGDNRKVLLSSQDHLGHPFALTVFEDLVYWTDLEAAAIYSANRLTGHNVAKLAEHLNNPLDVVVFHELRQPKAPDSCNIGSLPNGGCEYLCLKAPQITDHSPKYTCACPDDMELGPDMRRCVIGKLVQACNRPVVMFHPPINAGSITPGCVNAPAVCVCVCVCVRALRRVCVCHAVPILATVVIGLLCTAGYLVWRNWRRKNTKSMNFDNPVYRKTTEDDDDEIHIGRTGESVGHIYPAVSGSGRQPFIALPLGGGITDSNSHWYSGAPAHPAGK
;
A
#
# COMPACT_ATOMS: atom_id res chain seq x y z
N MET A 1 -2.20 -20.31 -73.71
CA MET A 1 -1.54 -19.93 -72.46
C MET A 1 -0.01 -19.93 -72.67
N TRP A 2 0.69 -18.92 -73.20
CA TRP A 2 0.35 -17.61 -73.81
C TRP A 2 -0.50 -16.63 -72.97
N THR A 3 -0.01 -15.39 -72.84
CA THR A 3 -0.51 -14.28 -71.98
C THR A 3 -0.36 -14.46 -70.47
N GLU A 4 -0.17 -13.33 -69.78
CA GLU A 4 -0.16 -13.12 -68.31
C GLU A 4 1.01 -13.65 -67.44
N ILE A 5 2.25 -13.62 -67.95
CA ILE A 5 3.48 -13.54 -67.11
C ILE A 5 4.40 -12.36 -67.52
N GLY A 6 4.23 -11.77 -68.71
CA GLY A 6 5.19 -10.80 -69.30
C GLY A 6 4.76 -9.34 -69.32
N LYS A 7 4.24 -8.77 -68.23
CA LYS A 7 3.58 -7.43 -68.26
C LYS A 7 4.01 -6.38 -67.23
N LEU A 8 4.97 -6.65 -66.34
CA LEU A 8 5.28 -5.76 -65.21
C LEU A 8 6.76 -5.45 -64.94
N MET A 9 7.71 -5.96 -65.75
CA MET A 9 9.16 -5.82 -65.47
C MET A 9 10.04 -5.30 -66.63
N ILE A 10 9.47 -4.92 -67.78
CA ILE A 10 10.22 -4.25 -68.85
C ILE A 10 9.38 -3.12 -69.48
N LEU A 11 9.37 -1.97 -68.80
CA LEU A 11 9.10 -0.67 -69.44
C LEU A 11 9.98 0.42 -68.79
N HIS A 12 11.27 0.12 -68.70
CA HIS A 12 12.30 1.03 -68.22
C HIS A 12 13.30 1.29 -69.34
N VAL A 13 13.75 2.55 -69.44
CA VAL A 13 14.78 3.06 -70.36
C VAL A 13 14.34 3.25 -71.83
N LEU A 14 14.63 4.46 -72.36
CA LEU A 14 14.52 4.94 -73.75
C LEU A 14 13.11 5.24 -74.33
N LEU A 15 12.59 6.42 -73.98
CA LEU A 15 12.47 7.51 -74.97
C LEU A 15 12.37 8.87 -74.26
N MET A 16 13.42 9.70 -74.38
CA MET A 16 13.38 11.13 -74.04
C MET A 16 13.23 11.93 -75.33
N GLU A 17 12.19 12.77 -75.44
CA GLU A 17 12.24 13.96 -76.30
C GLU A 17 11.26 15.06 -75.83
N VAL A 18 11.71 15.78 -74.79
CA VAL A 18 11.80 17.25 -74.74
C VAL A 18 10.63 18.13 -75.28
N HIS A 19 10.11 18.94 -74.35
CA HIS A 19 9.46 20.27 -74.51
C HIS A 19 7.92 20.43 -74.63
N SER A 20 7.40 21.10 -73.59
CA SER A 20 6.53 22.30 -73.64
C SER A 20 5.14 22.22 -74.26
N THR A 21 4.12 22.14 -73.40
CA THR A 21 3.24 23.30 -73.07
C THR A 21 2.18 22.93 -72.02
N ARG A 22 2.21 23.59 -70.85
CA ARG A 22 1.08 23.60 -69.90
C ARG A 22 0.98 24.94 -69.16
N GLY A 23 0.10 25.79 -69.68
CA GLY A 23 -0.73 26.70 -68.91
C GLY A 23 -2.16 26.59 -69.46
N SER A 24 -3.22 26.97 -68.74
CA SER A 24 -3.30 27.43 -67.36
C SER A 24 -4.71 27.16 -66.83
N HIS A 25 -4.83 26.71 -65.58
CA HIS A 25 -6.03 26.78 -64.73
C HIS A 25 -5.62 26.31 -63.32
N THR A 26 -4.98 27.14 -62.49
CA THR A 26 -5.64 28.08 -61.56
C THR A 26 -6.51 27.39 -60.50
N TYR A 27 -5.86 26.71 -59.56
CA TYR A 27 -6.44 26.38 -58.24
C TYR A 27 -5.31 26.46 -57.20
N THR A 28 -5.20 27.62 -56.54
CA THR A 28 -4.17 27.92 -55.54
C THR A 28 -4.74 28.92 -54.54
N ASP A 29 -5.47 28.40 -53.56
CA ASP A 29 -5.84 29.08 -52.32
C ASP A 29 -5.59 28.04 -51.22
N CYS A 30 -4.75 28.35 -50.23
CA CYS A 30 -4.34 27.37 -49.22
C CYS A 30 -5.48 27.13 -48.20
N GLU A 31 -5.50 25.98 -47.53
CA GLU A 31 -6.56 25.68 -46.57
C GLU A 31 -6.46 26.57 -45.31
N THR A 32 -7.59 26.80 -44.63
CA THR A 32 -7.66 27.70 -43.46
C THR A 32 -6.77 27.20 -42.33
N GLY A 33 -5.65 27.89 -42.09
CA GLY A 33 -4.57 27.46 -41.19
C GLY A 33 -3.22 27.23 -41.88
N GLN A 34 -3.13 27.47 -43.19
CA GLN A 34 -1.89 27.43 -43.97
C GLN A 34 -1.49 28.83 -44.48
N PHE A 35 -0.19 29.12 -44.45
CA PHE A 35 0.46 30.26 -45.09
C PHE A 35 0.94 29.85 -46.50
N GLN A 36 0.92 30.80 -47.44
CA GLN A 36 1.35 30.57 -48.82
C GLN A 36 2.71 31.24 -49.09
N CYS A 37 3.73 30.43 -49.34
CA CYS A 37 5.05 30.85 -49.78
C CYS A 37 5.00 31.48 -51.18
N LYS A 38 5.98 32.33 -51.54
CA LYS A 38 6.01 32.98 -52.87
C LYS A 38 6.18 31.97 -54.02
N ASN A 39 6.89 30.87 -53.78
CA ASN A 39 6.98 29.72 -54.69
C ASN A 39 5.66 28.94 -54.86
N GLY A 40 4.61 29.27 -54.11
CA GLY A 40 3.28 28.65 -54.18
C GLY A 40 3.07 27.43 -53.28
N ARG A 41 4.06 27.04 -52.47
CA ARG A 41 3.93 26.02 -51.42
C ARG A 41 3.00 26.53 -50.30
N CYS A 42 2.16 25.65 -49.76
CA CYS A 42 1.41 25.91 -48.53
C CYS A 42 2.14 25.25 -47.35
N ILE A 43 2.36 25.99 -46.27
CA ILE A 43 2.93 25.50 -44.99
C ILE A 43 1.99 25.87 -43.83
N PRO A 44 2.06 25.28 -42.63
CA PRO A 44 1.22 25.67 -41.49
C PRO A 44 1.44 27.14 -41.09
N THR A 45 0.41 27.87 -40.66
CA THR A 45 0.58 29.26 -40.16
C THR A 45 1.34 29.37 -38.82
N LEU A 46 1.79 28.24 -38.27
CA LEU A 46 2.71 28.17 -37.13
C LEU A 46 4.17 28.26 -37.57
N TRP A 47 4.49 27.78 -38.78
CA TRP A 47 5.80 27.85 -39.43
C TRP A 47 5.86 29.16 -40.21
N ARG A 48 5.94 30.26 -39.45
CA ARG A 48 6.02 31.63 -39.94
C ARG A 48 6.44 32.56 -38.82
N CYS A 49 7.57 33.23 -39.01
CA CYS A 49 8.26 34.03 -38.01
C CYS A 49 8.82 33.19 -36.85
N ASP A 50 9.38 32.02 -37.15
CA ASP A 50 10.05 31.08 -36.23
C ASP A 50 11.51 30.74 -36.61
N ASP A 51 12.14 31.58 -37.45
CA ASP A 51 13.57 31.61 -37.80
C ASP A 51 14.11 30.41 -38.64
N ASP A 52 13.25 29.51 -39.14
CA ASP A 52 13.57 28.40 -40.07
C ASP A 52 12.96 28.62 -41.49
N ASP A 53 13.66 28.20 -42.56
CA ASP A 53 13.20 28.33 -43.98
C ASP A 53 12.35 27.14 -44.44
N ASP A 54 11.15 27.02 -43.87
CA ASP A 54 10.19 25.96 -44.20
C ASP A 54 9.58 26.10 -45.61
N CYS A 55 9.47 27.33 -46.11
CA CYS A 55 9.08 27.65 -47.47
C CYS A 55 10.11 27.17 -48.50
N SER A 56 11.39 27.08 -48.13
CA SER A 56 12.55 26.86 -49.01
C SER A 56 12.75 27.97 -50.05
N ASP A 57 12.25 29.16 -49.74
CA ASP A 57 12.46 30.43 -50.46
C ASP A 57 12.42 31.65 -49.51
N ASN A 58 12.45 31.42 -48.19
CA ASN A 58 12.50 32.40 -47.10
C ASN A 58 11.29 33.37 -47.07
N SER A 59 10.14 33.00 -47.66
CA SER A 59 8.91 33.83 -47.71
C SER A 59 8.12 33.90 -46.42
N ASP A 60 8.29 32.90 -45.57
CA ASP A 60 7.79 32.75 -44.21
C ASP A 60 8.37 33.82 -43.27
N GLU A 61 9.69 33.87 -43.20
CA GLU A 61 10.46 34.78 -42.35
C GLU A 61 10.53 36.21 -42.91
N GLU A 62 10.01 36.43 -44.13
CA GLU A 62 9.95 37.77 -44.71
C GLU A 62 8.86 38.65 -44.07
N ASN A 63 9.29 39.85 -43.67
CA ASN A 63 8.43 40.93 -43.16
C ASN A 63 7.73 40.61 -41.82
N CYS A 64 8.37 39.80 -40.99
CA CYS A 64 7.97 39.52 -39.61
C CYS A 64 8.03 40.78 -38.72
N ALA A 65 7.01 40.95 -37.86
CA ALA A 65 6.99 42.03 -36.89
C ALA A 65 8.01 41.72 -35.76
N LYS A 66 8.91 42.66 -35.46
CA LYS A 66 9.90 42.50 -34.39
C LYS A 66 9.23 42.12 -33.06
N LYS A 67 9.45 40.88 -32.60
CA LYS A 67 9.10 40.41 -31.26
C LYS A 67 9.83 41.32 -30.25
N THR A 68 9.07 42.15 -29.53
CA THR A 68 9.60 42.80 -28.32
C THR A 68 9.48 41.78 -27.19
N CYS A 69 10.61 41.47 -26.54
CA CYS A 69 10.67 40.44 -25.51
C CYS A 69 9.65 40.68 -24.37
N ALA A 70 9.17 39.62 -23.74
CA ALA A 70 8.25 39.78 -22.61
C ALA A 70 8.98 40.38 -21.39
N THR A 71 8.23 40.91 -20.43
CA THR A 71 8.79 41.54 -19.22
C THR A 71 9.54 40.59 -18.29
N THR A 72 9.53 39.29 -18.60
CA THR A 72 10.22 38.18 -17.92
C THR A 72 11.54 37.78 -18.58
N ASP A 73 11.89 38.40 -19.70
CA ASP A 73 12.92 37.92 -20.61
C ASP A 73 14.05 38.96 -20.68
N PHE A 74 15.27 38.50 -20.93
CA PHE A 74 16.41 39.35 -21.24
C PHE A 74 16.54 39.49 -22.77
N ALA A 75 16.82 40.71 -23.22
CA ALA A 75 17.01 41.03 -24.63
C ALA A 75 18.51 41.10 -24.95
N CYS A 76 18.99 40.17 -25.76
CA CYS A 76 20.32 40.16 -26.34
C CYS A 76 20.52 41.39 -27.26
N ASN A 77 21.75 41.87 -27.47
CA ASN A 77 21.99 43.08 -28.28
C ASN A 77 21.65 42.88 -29.77
N ASN A 78 21.71 41.65 -30.28
CA ASN A 78 21.24 41.23 -31.60
C ASN A 78 19.70 41.29 -31.76
N GLY A 79 18.93 41.37 -30.66
CA GLY A 79 17.47 41.38 -30.63
C GLY A 79 16.79 40.04 -30.33
N GLN A 80 17.56 38.98 -30.07
CA GLN A 80 17.10 37.70 -29.54
C GLN A 80 16.59 37.86 -28.10
N CYS A 81 15.63 37.03 -27.68
CA CYS A 81 15.07 37.04 -26.32
C CYS A 81 15.40 35.73 -25.62
N VAL A 82 16.13 35.77 -24.50
CA VAL A 82 16.40 34.62 -23.63
C VAL A 82 15.68 34.80 -22.28
N PRO A 83 15.29 33.73 -21.55
CA PRO A 83 14.62 33.89 -20.25
C PRO A 83 15.51 34.61 -19.23
N GLN A 84 14.99 35.41 -18.28
CA GLN A 84 15.85 36.13 -17.30
C GLN A 84 16.74 35.27 -16.38
N ARG A 85 16.60 33.94 -16.42
CA ARG A 85 17.52 33.00 -15.74
C ARG A 85 18.80 32.73 -16.54
N TRP A 86 18.75 32.95 -17.85
CA TRP A 86 19.80 32.80 -18.86
C TRP A 86 20.45 34.16 -19.08
N ARG A 87 21.25 34.54 -18.07
CA ARG A 87 21.93 35.82 -17.93
C ARG A 87 22.86 35.79 -16.72
N CYS A 88 24.17 35.74 -16.97
CA CYS A 88 25.22 35.61 -15.96
C CYS A 88 25.17 34.25 -15.22
N ASP A 89 24.69 33.20 -15.88
CA ASP A 89 24.74 31.81 -15.41
C ASP A 89 25.85 30.97 -16.06
N GLY A 90 26.61 31.55 -17.01
CA GLY A 90 27.94 31.08 -17.40
C GLY A 90 28.06 30.42 -18.77
N GLU A 91 26.96 30.29 -19.51
CA GLU A 91 26.91 29.73 -20.87
C GLU A 91 26.30 30.78 -21.83
N PRO A 92 26.86 31.00 -23.04
CA PRO A 92 26.37 32.04 -23.96
C PRO A 92 25.20 31.54 -24.83
N GLU A 93 23.97 31.88 -24.47
CA GLU A 93 22.74 31.44 -25.13
C GLU A 93 22.15 32.52 -26.06
N CYS A 94 22.46 33.80 -25.78
CA CYS A 94 22.50 34.85 -26.77
C CYS A 94 23.59 34.54 -27.82
N ALA A 95 23.22 34.48 -29.10
CA ALA A 95 24.18 34.18 -30.19
C ALA A 95 25.28 35.25 -30.40
N ASP A 96 25.26 36.33 -29.61
CA ASP A 96 26.28 37.38 -29.54
C ASP A 96 26.99 37.49 -28.17
N GLY A 97 26.66 36.62 -27.21
CA GLY A 97 27.21 36.62 -25.84
C GLY A 97 26.81 37.81 -24.97
N SER A 98 25.69 38.48 -25.28
CA SER A 98 25.22 39.68 -24.54
C SER A 98 24.75 39.42 -23.11
N ASP A 99 24.31 38.19 -22.84
CA ASP A 99 23.95 37.63 -21.54
C ASP A 99 25.15 37.55 -20.61
N GLU A 100 26.24 36.94 -21.08
CA GLU A 100 27.49 36.69 -20.36
C GLU A 100 28.53 37.81 -20.50
N ALA A 101 28.21 38.91 -21.19
CA ALA A 101 29.12 40.02 -21.37
C ALA A 101 29.49 40.69 -20.02
N ASP A 102 30.78 40.99 -19.82
CA ASP A 102 31.30 41.71 -18.64
C ASP A 102 30.57 43.04 -18.36
N ALA A 103 30.13 43.74 -19.41
CA ALA A 103 29.30 44.95 -19.32
C ALA A 103 27.84 44.71 -18.86
N THR A 104 27.34 43.48 -18.99
CA THR A 104 26.01 43.03 -18.54
C THR A 104 26.05 42.46 -17.12
N CYS A 105 27.13 41.78 -16.75
CA CYS A 105 27.26 41.03 -15.49
C CYS A 105 28.01 41.78 -14.37
N SER A 106 28.46 43.01 -14.60
CA SER A 106 29.28 43.76 -13.63
C SER A 106 28.52 44.08 -12.33
N ARG A 107 28.77 43.27 -11.30
CA ARG A 107 28.18 43.23 -9.94
C ARG A 107 26.76 42.65 -9.84
N GLN A 108 26.69 41.32 -9.77
CA GLN A 108 25.81 40.65 -8.79
C GLN A 108 26.66 39.79 -7.85
N THR A 109 26.36 39.85 -6.55
CA THR A 109 26.93 38.96 -5.54
C THR A 109 26.04 37.73 -5.42
N CYS A 110 26.63 36.54 -5.21
CA CYS A 110 25.90 35.27 -5.21
C CYS A 110 24.70 35.26 -4.23
N PRO A 111 23.61 34.52 -4.54
CA PRO A 111 22.51 34.28 -3.61
C PRO A 111 23.01 33.69 -2.28
N PRO A 112 22.32 33.93 -1.14
CA PRO A 112 22.81 33.58 0.20
C PRO A 112 22.90 32.07 0.51
N GLU A 113 22.61 31.21 -0.46
CA GLU A 113 22.71 29.75 -0.40
C GLU A 113 23.88 29.21 -1.26
N LYS A 114 24.65 30.10 -1.89
CA LYS A 114 25.82 29.79 -2.73
C LYS A 114 27.07 30.55 -2.28
N PHE A 115 28.24 29.96 -2.51
CA PHE A 115 29.54 30.57 -2.26
C PHE A 115 30.06 31.29 -3.52
N ASP A 116 30.75 32.42 -3.35
CA ASP A 116 31.30 33.25 -4.42
C ASP A 116 32.78 32.95 -4.62
N CYS A 117 33.15 32.39 -5.77
CA CYS A 117 34.55 32.06 -6.06
C CYS A 117 35.47 33.28 -6.20
N GLY A 118 34.96 34.51 -6.29
CA GLY A 118 35.78 35.73 -6.24
C GLY A 118 36.78 35.88 -7.39
N GLY A 119 36.30 35.78 -8.64
CA GLY A 119 37.10 35.94 -9.86
C GLY A 119 36.53 36.93 -10.87
N SER A 120 37.20 37.08 -12.02
CA SER A 120 36.74 37.94 -13.13
C SER A 120 35.42 37.48 -13.76
N ALA A 121 35.07 36.20 -13.57
CA ALA A 121 33.72 35.68 -13.73
C ALA A 121 33.20 35.28 -12.34
N SER A 122 32.01 35.75 -11.96
CA SER A 122 31.42 35.52 -10.64
C SER A 122 30.75 34.14 -10.55
N LYS A 123 31.54 33.07 -10.69
CA LYS A 123 31.07 31.68 -10.58
C LYS A 123 30.59 31.42 -9.15
N CYS A 124 29.33 30.99 -9.00
CA CYS A 124 28.70 30.70 -7.71
C CYS A 124 28.54 29.18 -7.49
N VAL A 125 29.41 28.59 -6.66
CA VAL A 125 29.33 27.17 -6.25
C VAL A 125 28.35 26.98 -5.10
N SER A 126 28.01 25.74 -4.73
CA SER A 126 27.14 25.47 -3.57
C SER A 126 27.81 25.91 -2.26
N LEU A 127 27.06 26.32 -1.24
CA LEU A 127 27.63 26.49 0.11
C LEU A 127 28.15 25.18 0.73
N SER A 128 27.77 24.02 0.19
CA SER A 128 28.35 22.72 0.53
C SER A 128 29.72 22.47 -0.13
N TRP A 129 29.99 23.11 -1.27
CA TRP A 129 31.23 22.96 -2.05
C TRP A 129 32.22 24.04 -1.64
N ARG A 130 32.61 23.94 -0.37
CA ARG A 130 33.51 24.87 0.30
C ARG A 130 34.08 24.19 1.53
N CYS A 131 35.36 23.83 1.48
CA CYS A 131 36.03 23.01 2.49
C CYS A 131 35.59 21.54 2.49
N ASP A 132 35.07 21.03 1.37
CA ASP A 132 34.84 19.59 1.15
C ASP A 132 36.05 18.88 0.53
N GLY A 133 37.03 19.63 0.01
CA GLY A 133 38.35 19.12 -0.39
C GLY A 133 38.53 18.88 -1.89
N GLU A 134 37.49 19.13 -2.71
CA GLU A 134 37.65 19.24 -4.17
C GLU A 134 37.93 20.71 -4.58
N ARG A 135 37.94 21.03 -5.88
CA ARG A 135 38.16 22.41 -6.37
C ARG A 135 37.16 22.74 -7.47
N ASP A 136 35.97 23.16 -7.05
CA ASP A 136 34.87 23.57 -7.90
C ASP A 136 35.03 25.01 -8.41
N CYS A 137 35.69 25.86 -7.62
CA CYS A 137 36.21 27.16 -8.04
C CYS A 137 37.53 26.98 -8.81
N GLU A 138 37.62 27.52 -10.03
CA GLU A 138 38.82 27.39 -10.88
C GLU A 138 40.09 27.99 -10.26
N ASN A 139 39.94 28.93 -9.33
CA ASN A 139 41.02 29.56 -8.58
C ASN A 139 41.29 28.90 -7.21
N GLY A 140 40.50 27.91 -6.80
CA GLY A 140 40.60 27.25 -5.48
C GLY A 140 40.18 28.13 -4.28
N ALA A 141 39.35 29.15 -4.49
CA ALA A 141 38.93 30.08 -3.43
C ALA A 141 37.81 29.52 -2.50
N ASP A 142 37.21 28.39 -2.89
CA ASP A 142 36.43 27.49 -2.06
C ASP A 142 37.27 26.91 -0.90
N GLU A 143 38.47 26.43 -1.23
CA GLU A 143 39.40 25.78 -0.30
C GLU A 143 40.39 26.73 0.39
N ASP A 144 40.75 27.85 -0.25
CA ASP A 144 41.71 28.80 0.33
C ASP A 144 41.07 29.68 1.40
N GLN A 145 41.53 29.52 2.66
CA GLN A 145 40.98 30.08 3.92
C GLN A 145 39.84 29.31 4.61
N CYS A 146 39.75 27.99 4.41
CA CYS A 146 38.97 27.10 5.27
C CYS A 146 39.36 27.21 6.76
N SER A 147 38.43 27.71 7.60
CA SER A 147 38.68 28.14 8.97
C SER A 147 37.96 27.25 10.01
N ALA A 148 38.42 26.01 10.12
CA ALA A 148 37.92 24.92 10.97
C ALA A 148 36.49 24.42 10.66
N CYS A 149 36.27 23.10 10.77
CA CYS A 149 34.95 22.50 10.57
C CYS A 149 33.90 23.04 11.57
N PRO A 150 32.60 23.03 11.22
CA PRO A 150 31.51 23.35 12.13
C PRO A 150 31.62 22.59 13.46
N ALA A 151 31.11 23.19 14.55
CA ALA A 151 31.26 22.69 15.93
C ALA A 151 30.45 21.40 16.26
N LYS A 152 30.17 20.58 15.25
CA LYS A 152 29.50 19.27 15.29
C LYS A 152 30.08 18.27 14.28
N GLU A 153 31.21 18.56 13.65
CA GLU A 153 31.89 17.70 12.68
C GLU A 153 33.37 17.53 13.08
N PHE A 154 33.97 16.41 12.72
CA PHE A 154 35.38 16.09 12.97
C PHE A 154 36.23 16.51 11.77
N GLN A 155 37.44 17.03 12.03
CA GLN A 155 38.34 17.50 10.98
C GLN A 155 39.51 16.54 10.78
N CYS A 156 39.53 15.89 9.61
CA CYS A 156 40.63 15.08 9.10
C CYS A 156 41.92 15.92 8.91
N ARG A 157 43.08 15.28 8.78
CA ARG A 157 44.39 15.96 8.61
C ARG A 157 44.53 16.59 7.23
N ASN A 158 43.99 15.94 6.20
CA ASN A 158 43.74 16.51 4.87
C ASN A 158 42.71 17.68 4.87
N ARG A 159 42.11 18.00 6.03
CA ARG A 159 41.10 19.04 6.31
C ARG A 159 39.65 18.72 5.95
N LYS A 160 39.38 17.58 5.32
CA LYS A 160 38.02 17.06 5.09
C LYS A 160 37.23 17.07 6.40
N CYS A 161 35.96 17.43 6.35
CA CYS A 161 35.05 17.34 7.49
C CYS A 161 34.21 16.05 7.39
N VAL A 162 34.25 15.21 8.42
CA VAL A 162 33.41 13.99 8.54
C VAL A 162 32.47 14.11 9.73
N ALA A 163 31.32 13.45 9.68
CA ALA A 163 30.37 13.48 10.79
C ALA A 163 30.90 12.69 11.99
N PRO A 164 30.64 13.07 13.27
CA PRO A 164 31.25 12.42 14.45
C PRO A 164 30.79 10.99 14.75
N ILE A 165 30.10 10.34 13.81
CA ILE A 165 29.79 8.91 13.79
C ILE A 165 30.84 8.14 12.97
N PHE A 166 31.37 8.77 11.91
CA PHE A 166 32.46 8.29 11.04
C PHE A 166 33.82 8.73 11.62
N VAL A 167 34.05 8.33 12.88
CA VAL A 167 35.26 8.64 13.64
C VAL A 167 35.44 7.53 14.69
N CYS A 168 36.47 6.70 14.52
CA CYS A 168 36.72 5.51 15.32
C CYS A 168 35.68 4.40 15.16
N ASP A 169 35.02 4.31 14.00
CA ASP A 169 34.15 3.22 13.57
C ASP A 169 34.86 2.19 12.66
N GLY A 170 36.11 2.45 12.25
CA GLY A 170 37.01 1.44 11.66
C GLY A 170 37.14 1.45 10.14
N ASP A 171 36.41 2.32 9.43
CA ASP A 171 36.58 2.60 8.00
C ASP A 171 37.34 3.95 7.80
N ASP A 172 38.08 4.09 6.69
CA ASP A 172 38.85 5.32 6.37
C ASP A 172 37.98 6.33 5.60
N ASP A 173 37.00 6.92 6.31
CA ASP A 173 36.09 7.93 5.76
C ASP A 173 36.81 9.27 5.49
N CYS A 174 37.89 9.57 6.19
CA CYS A 174 38.78 10.69 5.89
C CYS A 174 39.51 10.53 4.54
N GLY A 175 39.81 9.31 4.11
CA GLY A 175 40.65 8.98 2.95
C GLY A 175 42.15 9.24 3.17
N ASP A 176 42.54 9.45 4.44
CA ASP A 176 43.94 9.59 4.89
C ASP A 176 44.18 8.99 6.29
N GLY A 177 43.20 8.25 6.82
CA GLY A 177 43.19 7.57 8.12
C GLY A 177 43.16 8.49 9.34
N SER A 178 42.81 9.78 9.20
CA SER A 178 42.92 10.75 10.30
C SER A 178 41.89 10.66 11.41
N ASP A 179 40.71 10.17 11.07
CA ASP A 179 39.69 9.60 11.95
C ASP A 179 40.32 8.53 12.85
N GLU A 180 40.93 7.52 12.24
CA GLU A 180 41.40 6.32 12.93
C GLU A 180 42.77 6.49 13.63
N GLU A 181 43.64 7.38 13.14
CA GLU A 181 45.04 7.47 13.61
C GLU A 181 45.19 7.89 15.08
N LYS A 182 44.16 8.50 15.68
CA LYS A 182 44.21 9.08 17.04
C LYS A 182 42.98 8.81 17.90
N CYS A 183 42.29 7.71 17.63
CA CYS A 183 41.30 7.13 18.54
C CYS A 183 41.90 6.94 19.94
N SER A 184 41.50 7.82 20.87
CA SER A 184 42.21 8.06 22.13
C SER A 184 41.85 7.05 23.21
N ILE A 185 42.07 5.77 22.90
CA ILE A 185 41.72 4.57 23.69
C ILE A 185 40.40 4.77 24.43
N SER A 186 39.32 4.94 23.65
CA SER A 186 38.02 4.45 24.05
C SER A 186 38.19 2.98 24.41
N THR A 187 38.17 2.69 25.71
CA THR A 187 37.75 1.36 26.16
C THR A 187 36.38 1.10 25.55
N CYS A 188 36.19 -0.04 24.88
CA CYS A 188 34.83 -0.51 24.57
C CYS A 188 33.97 -0.44 25.85
N GLY A 189 32.65 -0.31 25.69
CA GLY A 189 31.72 -0.23 26.82
C GLY A 189 31.94 -1.35 27.85
N PRO A 190 31.53 -1.17 29.11
CA PRO A 190 31.78 -2.14 30.19
C PRO A 190 31.15 -3.53 29.98
N HIS A 191 30.45 -3.74 28.87
CA HIS A 191 29.82 -4.99 28.43
C HIS A 191 30.20 -5.37 26.97
N GLU A 192 31.33 -4.87 26.46
CA GLU A 192 31.85 -5.14 25.11
C GLU A 192 33.23 -5.82 25.15
N PHE A 193 33.46 -6.77 24.24
CA PHE A 193 34.73 -7.48 24.02
C PHE A 193 35.44 -6.92 22.79
N ARG A 194 36.76 -6.77 22.86
CA ARG A 194 37.58 -6.24 21.77
C ARG A 194 38.29 -7.36 21.00
N CYS A 195 37.93 -7.48 19.72
CA CYS A 195 38.62 -8.29 18.72
C CYS A 195 40.07 -7.80 18.49
N ASN A 196 40.95 -8.61 17.90
CA ASN A 196 42.37 -8.27 17.71
C ASN A 196 42.59 -7.18 16.66
N ASP A 197 41.74 -7.14 15.64
CA ASP A 197 41.61 -6.10 14.61
C ASP A 197 41.15 -4.74 15.20
N SER A 198 40.49 -4.76 16.36
CA SER A 198 39.99 -3.64 17.20
C SER A 198 38.47 -3.44 17.21
N GLU A 199 37.72 -4.29 16.51
CA GLU A 199 36.25 -4.29 16.54
C GLU A 199 35.73 -4.55 17.98
N CYS A 200 34.71 -3.81 18.42
CA CYS A 200 34.07 -3.95 19.73
C CYS A 200 32.72 -4.69 19.57
N ILE A 201 32.69 -6.00 19.81
CA ILE A 201 31.46 -6.81 19.83
C ILE A 201 30.88 -6.87 21.26
N PRO A 202 29.60 -7.21 21.48
CA PRO A 202 29.06 -7.48 22.81
C PRO A 202 29.88 -8.56 23.55
N ALA A 203 30.22 -8.35 24.83
CA ALA A 203 31.05 -9.29 25.60
C ALA A 203 30.38 -10.63 25.92
N LEU A 204 29.10 -10.76 25.58
CA LEU A 204 28.37 -12.04 25.56
C LEU A 204 28.83 -12.93 24.41
N TRP A 205 29.14 -12.34 23.25
CA TRP A 205 29.60 -12.99 22.01
C TRP A 205 31.12 -13.21 22.08
N SER A 206 31.62 -13.79 23.18
CA SER A 206 33.05 -14.08 23.30
C SER A 206 33.31 -15.33 24.16
N CYS A 207 33.90 -16.35 23.54
CA CYS A 207 33.97 -17.71 24.06
C CYS A 207 32.58 -18.36 24.25
N ASP A 208 31.61 -18.08 23.38
CA ASP A 208 30.28 -18.71 23.38
C ASP A 208 30.13 -19.82 22.31
N GLY A 209 30.95 -19.79 21.26
CA GLY A 209 31.11 -20.87 20.28
C GLY A 209 30.90 -20.45 18.83
N ASP A 210 30.33 -19.27 18.57
CA ASP A 210 30.13 -18.73 17.22
C ASP A 210 31.16 -17.62 16.89
N PRO A 211 31.64 -17.51 15.64
CA PRO A 211 32.71 -16.58 15.28
C PRO A 211 32.17 -15.22 14.80
N ASP A 212 31.93 -14.30 15.73
CA ASP A 212 31.44 -12.94 15.48
C ASP A 212 32.56 -11.92 15.18
N CYS A 213 33.75 -12.07 15.77
CA CYS A 213 34.94 -11.32 15.37
C CYS A 213 35.40 -11.75 13.96
N ARG A 214 35.69 -10.77 13.10
CA ARG A 214 36.22 -11.00 11.74
C ARG A 214 37.55 -11.78 11.72
N ASP A 215 38.42 -11.54 12.70
CA ASP A 215 39.68 -12.29 12.98
C ASP A 215 39.46 -13.67 13.64
N LYS A 216 38.30 -13.91 14.26
CA LYS A 216 38.01 -15.00 15.21
C LYS A 216 38.79 -14.91 16.54
N SER A 217 38.99 -13.68 17.02
CA SER A 217 39.71 -13.38 18.29
C SER A 217 38.90 -13.75 19.54
N ASP A 218 37.59 -13.70 19.43
CA ASP A 218 36.56 -14.15 20.35
C ASP A 218 36.72 -15.62 20.71
N GLU A 219 36.68 -16.51 19.71
CA GLU A 219 36.72 -17.98 19.84
C GLU A 219 38.16 -18.53 19.85
N SER A 220 39.15 -17.67 20.01
CA SER A 220 40.55 -18.09 20.00
C SER A 220 40.90 -18.89 21.25
N MET A 221 41.33 -20.14 21.05
CA MET A 221 42.23 -20.79 22.00
C MET A 221 43.51 -19.96 22.19
N GLU A 222 44.25 -20.21 23.26
CA GLU A 222 45.12 -19.25 23.95
C GLU A 222 44.33 -18.18 24.75
N ARG A 223 43.33 -17.51 24.15
CA ARG A 223 42.57 -16.42 24.81
C ARG A 223 41.44 -16.96 25.69
N CYS A 224 40.55 -17.80 25.14
CA CYS A 224 39.53 -18.51 25.92
C CYS A 224 40.12 -19.58 26.86
N SER A 225 41.35 -20.04 26.59
CA SER A 225 42.04 -21.13 27.31
C SER A 225 42.43 -20.83 28.77
N ARG A 226 41.91 -19.76 29.38
CA ARG A 226 41.96 -19.50 30.84
C ARG A 226 40.60 -19.52 31.54
N ARG A 227 39.49 -19.79 30.85
CA ARG A 227 38.16 -20.02 31.47
C ARG A 227 37.91 -21.52 31.73
N THR A 228 38.85 -22.20 32.38
CA THR A 228 38.52 -23.40 33.16
C THR A 228 37.72 -22.95 34.38
N GLU A 229 36.51 -23.51 34.54
CA GLU A 229 35.44 -23.09 35.46
C GLU A 229 34.71 -21.77 35.08
N PRO A 230 33.38 -21.80 34.86
CA PRO A 230 32.59 -20.60 34.63
C PRO A 230 32.29 -19.90 35.96
N GLN A 231 33.09 -18.90 36.33
CA GLN A 231 32.75 -17.96 37.39
C GLN A 231 31.57 -17.08 36.93
N LYS A 232 30.35 -17.51 37.26
CA LYS A 232 29.10 -16.79 36.98
C LYS A 232 29.21 -15.35 37.50
N PRO A 233 28.97 -14.30 36.68
CA PRO A 233 29.08 -12.92 37.12
C PRO A 233 28.03 -12.66 38.20
N ARG A 234 28.45 -12.20 39.37
CA ARG A 234 27.55 -11.97 40.51
C ARG A 234 27.03 -10.53 40.45
N CYS A 235 25.72 -10.34 40.34
CA CYS A 235 25.12 -9.01 40.22
C CYS A 235 25.52 -8.07 41.38
N PRO A 236 25.51 -6.74 41.17
CA PRO A 236 25.68 -5.72 42.20
C PRO A 236 24.82 -5.94 43.46
N ALA A 237 25.29 -5.40 44.58
CA ALA A 237 24.59 -5.49 45.87
C ALA A 237 23.28 -4.67 45.86
N GLY A 238 22.17 -5.33 45.53
CA GLY A 238 20.84 -4.74 45.34
C GLY A 238 20.07 -5.33 44.15
N GLU A 239 20.67 -6.24 43.39
CA GLU A 239 20.10 -6.85 42.19
C GLU A 239 20.08 -8.39 42.29
N PHE A 240 19.06 -9.02 41.71
CA PHE A 240 18.90 -10.47 41.60
C PHE A 240 19.35 -10.96 40.21
N GLN A 241 19.93 -12.16 40.15
CA GLN A 241 20.43 -12.73 38.89
C GLN A 241 19.50 -13.81 38.32
N CYS A 242 18.99 -13.57 37.12
CA CYS A 242 18.22 -14.53 36.34
C CYS A 242 19.02 -15.82 36.05
N GLY A 243 18.29 -16.90 35.73
CA GLY A 243 18.83 -18.13 35.13
C GLY A 243 19.50 -17.85 33.78
N SER A 244 18.88 -17.01 32.95
CA SER A 244 19.42 -16.49 31.69
C SER A 244 20.62 -15.54 31.82
N GLY A 245 21.09 -15.24 33.04
CA GLY A 245 22.30 -14.44 33.29
C GLY A 245 22.08 -12.92 33.48
N GLU A 246 20.92 -12.40 33.07
CA GLU A 246 20.49 -11.00 33.28
C GLU A 246 20.44 -10.62 34.78
N CYS A 247 20.52 -9.33 35.10
CA CYS A 247 20.33 -8.78 36.45
C CYS A 247 19.06 -7.91 36.51
N VAL A 248 18.13 -8.22 37.41
CA VAL A 248 16.92 -7.43 37.72
C VAL A 248 17.04 -6.82 39.12
N GLN A 249 16.21 -5.82 39.47
CA GLN A 249 16.25 -5.26 40.83
C GLN A 249 15.84 -6.33 41.86
N GLN A 250 16.40 -6.30 43.08
CA GLN A 250 16.12 -7.34 44.08
C GLN A 250 14.67 -7.31 44.62
N ASN A 251 13.89 -6.29 44.26
CA ASN A 251 12.43 -6.21 44.44
C ASN A 251 11.61 -6.69 43.23
N TRP A 252 12.21 -6.81 42.04
CA TRP A 252 11.64 -7.46 40.84
C TRP A 252 11.99 -8.94 40.86
N LYS A 253 11.55 -9.57 41.94
CA LYS A 253 11.74 -10.98 42.18
C LYS A 253 10.66 -11.43 43.17
N CYS A 254 9.72 -12.24 42.72
CA CYS A 254 8.55 -12.67 43.49
C CYS A 254 7.50 -11.56 43.66
N ASP A 255 7.43 -10.61 42.71
CA ASP A 255 6.32 -9.65 42.58
C ASP A 255 5.26 -10.10 41.55
N GLY A 256 5.52 -11.17 40.77
CA GLY A 256 4.50 -11.90 40.01
C GLY A 256 4.38 -11.52 38.53
N ASP A 257 5.11 -10.51 38.08
CA ASP A 257 5.38 -10.25 36.66
C ASP A 257 6.67 -10.99 36.23
N ALA A 258 6.94 -11.07 34.93
CA ALA A 258 8.07 -11.83 34.38
C ALA A 258 9.09 -10.91 33.68
N ASP A 259 10.00 -10.33 34.47
CA ASP A 259 11.04 -9.40 34.03
C ASP A 259 12.30 -10.13 33.50
N CYS A 260 12.61 -11.31 33.99
CA CYS A 260 13.61 -12.20 33.40
C CYS A 260 13.08 -12.86 32.12
N LYS A 261 13.88 -12.83 31.04
CA LYS A 261 13.58 -13.52 29.76
C LYS A 261 13.29 -15.03 29.91
N ASP A 262 13.88 -15.66 30.92
CA ASP A 262 13.75 -17.08 31.29
C ASP A 262 12.79 -17.30 32.48
N LYS A 263 12.08 -16.25 32.93
CA LYS A 263 11.17 -16.25 34.09
C LYS A 263 11.78 -16.75 35.40
N SER A 264 13.09 -16.63 35.55
CA SER A 264 13.88 -17.19 36.66
C SER A 264 14.14 -16.20 37.81
N ASP A 265 13.55 -15.00 37.71
CA ASP A 265 13.04 -14.19 38.82
C ASP A 265 11.96 -14.96 39.58
N GLU A 266 10.89 -15.35 38.89
CA GLU A 266 9.72 -16.04 39.44
C GLU A 266 9.99 -17.54 39.70
N ALA A 267 10.85 -18.19 38.89
CA ALA A 267 11.23 -19.58 39.13
C ALA A 267 12.08 -19.70 40.39
N HIS A 268 11.65 -20.58 41.31
CA HIS A 268 12.20 -20.66 42.68
C HIS A 268 12.09 -19.34 43.47
N CYS A 269 11.04 -18.57 43.20
CA CYS A 269 10.43 -17.78 44.25
C CYS A 269 9.93 -18.65 45.39
N ALA A 270 10.15 -18.18 46.62
CA ALA A 270 9.30 -18.54 47.74
C ALA A 270 8.00 -17.73 47.60
N LEU A 271 7.24 -18.04 46.54
CA LEU A 271 5.80 -17.82 46.55
C LEU A 271 5.27 -18.40 47.85
N LEU A 272 4.49 -17.63 48.60
CA LEU A 272 3.67 -18.15 49.70
C LEU A 272 2.41 -18.82 49.13
N THR A 273 2.65 -19.69 48.14
CA THR A 273 1.74 -20.55 47.38
C THR A 273 2.61 -21.65 46.76
N CYS A 274 2.24 -22.91 46.98
CA CYS A 274 3.00 -24.06 46.49
C CYS A 274 2.87 -24.24 44.96
N ARG A 275 3.53 -25.26 44.39
CA ARG A 275 3.39 -25.57 42.96
C ARG A 275 1.92 -25.90 42.59
N PRO A 276 1.51 -25.81 41.30
CA PRO A 276 0.13 -26.12 40.89
C PRO A 276 -0.35 -27.55 41.23
N ASP A 277 0.58 -28.47 41.45
CA ASP A 277 0.37 -29.86 41.86
C ASP A 277 0.58 -30.10 43.38
N GLU A 278 0.82 -29.05 44.17
CA GLU A 278 1.11 -29.08 45.61
C GLU A 278 0.14 -28.16 46.39
N PHE A 279 -0.40 -28.64 47.51
CA PHE A 279 -1.20 -27.87 48.46
C PHE A 279 -0.33 -27.26 49.57
N GLN A 280 -0.71 -26.07 50.03
CA GLN A 280 -0.04 -25.32 51.08
C GLN A 280 -0.73 -25.46 52.44
N CYS A 281 -0.01 -26.01 53.41
CA CYS A 281 -0.42 -26.05 54.81
C CYS A 281 -0.52 -24.63 55.39
N GLY A 282 -1.32 -24.43 56.46
CA GLY A 282 -1.46 -23.14 57.14
C GLY A 282 -0.15 -22.61 57.74
N ASP A 283 0.77 -23.50 58.08
CA ASP A 283 2.15 -23.22 58.52
C ASP A 283 3.14 -23.01 57.33
N GLY A 284 2.63 -22.76 56.12
CA GLY A 284 3.44 -22.46 54.93
C GLY A 284 4.20 -23.65 54.30
N SER A 285 4.10 -24.84 54.88
CA SER A 285 4.67 -26.08 54.31
C SER A 285 3.93 -26.54 53.05
N CYS A 286 4.61 -27.19 52.10
CA CYS A 286 4.00 -27.74 50.88
C CYS A 286 3.88 -29.27 50.94
N ILE A 287 2.72 -29.81 50.54
CA ILE A 287 2.48 -31.24 50.33
C ILE A 287 1.93 -31.48 48.91
N HIS A 288 2.25 -32.60 48.28
CA HIS A 288 1.69 -32.93 46.95
C HIS A 288 0.15 -33.05 47.03
N GLY A 289 -0.59 -32.40 46.13
CA GLY A 289 -2.04 -32.18 46.23
C GLY A 289 -2.89 -33.45 46.28
N THR A 290 -2.37 -34.60 45.83
CA THR A 290 -3.03 -35.90 46.03
C THR A 290 -3.10 -36.36 47.49
N LYS A 291 -2.36 -35.70 48.40
CA LYS A 291 -2.39 -35.89 49.85
C LYS A 291 -3.40 -34.99 50.56
N GLN A 292 -3.92 -33.94 49.92
CA GLN A 292 -4.98 -33.14 50.49
C GLN A 292 -6.29 -33.96 50.57
N CYS A 293 -7.01 -33.84 51.68
CA CYS A 293 -8.22 -34.61 51.99
C CYS A 293 -8.04 -36.15 51.92
N ASN A 294 -6.85 -36.70 52.21
CA ASN A 294 -6.55 -38.14 52.12
C ASN A 294 -6.83 -38.95 53.41
N ARG A 295 -7.27 -38.30 54.50
CA ARG A 295 -7.46 -38.83 55.87
C ARG A 295 -6.18 -39.23 56.62
N LEU A 296 -5.04 -38.72 56.18
CA LEU A 296 -3.76 -38.79 56.88
C LEU A 296 -3.34 -37.37 57.28
N HIS A 297 -2.50 -37.26 58.30
CA HIS A 297 -1.95 -35.99 58.77
C HIS A 297 -0.60 -35.77 58.06
N ASP A 298 -0.67 -35.20 56.85
CA ASP A 298 0.49 -34.89 55.99
C ASP A 298 0.98 -33.44 56.17
N CYS A 299 0.10 -32.50 56.55
CA CYS A 299 0.46 -31.14 56.99
C CYS A 299 0.66 -31.07 58.52
N PRO A 300 1.68 -30.36 59.06
CA PRO A 300 1.91 -30.27 60.50
C PRO A 300 0.72 -29.75 61.32
N ASP A 301 -0.04 -28.80 60.76
CA ASP A 301 -1.14 -28.07 61.42
C ASP A 301 -2.55 -28.56 60.98
N PHE A 302 -2.66 -29.78 60.45
CA PHE A 302 -3.95 -30.41 60.03
C PHE A 302 -4.71 -29.64 58.93
N SER A 303 -4.06 -28.65 58.29
CA SER A 303 -4.68 -27.77 57.28
C SER A 303 -4.99 -28.49 55.96
N ASP A 304 -4.45 -29.70 55.77
CA ASP A 304 -4.73 -30.66 54.71
C ASP A 304 -6.08 -31.36 54.83
N GLU A 305 -6.62 -31.44 56.05
CA GLU A 305 -7.93 -32.02 56.38
C GLU A 305 -8.92 -30.97 56.91
N ALA A 306 -8.44 -29.82 57.39
CA ALA A 306 -9.27 -28.73 57.93
C ALA A 306 -10.10 -28.03 56.85
N GLY A 307 -11.36 -28.46 56.71
CA GLY A 307 -12.29 -27.96 55.69
C GLY A 307 -12.67 -29.00 54.64
N CYS A 308 -12.03 -30.18 54.67
CA CYS A 308 -12.40 -31.32 53.82
C CYS A 308 -13.74 -31.93 54.25
N ILE A 309 -14.85 -31.37 53.73
CA ILE A 309 -16.20 -31.98 53.81
C ILE A 309 -16.25 -33.18 52.84
N ASN A 310 -15.47 -34.21 53.17
CA ASN A 310 -15.19 -35.38 52.35
C ASN A 310 -16.47 -36.12 51.93
N GLY A 311 -16.92 -35.91 50.68
CA GLY A 311 -17.98 -36.68 50.03
C GLY A 311 -19.34 -35.99 49.85
N VAL A 312 -19.44 -34.66 50.00
CA VAL A 312 -20.56 -33.92 49.42
C VAL A 312 -20.25 -33.72 47.93
N ASN A 313 -20.95 -34.44 47.07
CA ASN A 313 -20.87 -34.21 45.62
C ASN A 313 -21.83 -33.07 45.26
N GLU A 314 -21.31 -31.86 45.06
CA GLU A 314 -22.16 -30.70 44.75
C GLU A 314 -22.83 -30.82 43.37
N CYS A 315 -22.26 -31.60 42.44
CA CYS A 315 -22.89 -31.90 41.16
C CYS A 315 -24.18 -32.76 41.28
N ALA A 316 -24.39 -33.46 42.40
CA ALA A 316 -25.61 -34.24 42.64
C ALA A 316 -26.82 -33.34 42.97
N GLU A 317 -26.57 -32.15 43.54
CA GLU A 317 -27.61 -31.17 43.88
C GLU A 317 -27.69 -30.09 42.79
N ASN A 318 -28.71 -30.21 41.93
CA ASN A 318 -28.97 -29.27 40.82
C ASN A 318 -27.74 -29.03 39.91
N ASN A 319 -26.92 -30.06 39.65
CA ASN A 319 -25.70 -29.99 38.82
C ASN A 319 -24.69 -28.94 39.32
N GLY A 320 -24.62 -28.64 40.64
CA GLY A 320 -23.82 -27.54 41.18
C GLY A 320 -24.29 -26.14 40.73
N GLY A 321 -25.45 -26.05 40.07
CA GLY A 321 -25.86 -24.88 39.30
C GLY A 321 -25.06 -24.67 37.99
N CYS A 322 -24.28 -25.65 37.55
CA CYS A 322 -23.66 -25.67 36.23
C CYS A 322 -24.72 -25.92 35.15
N SER A 323 -24.62 -25.20 34.02
CA SER A 323 -25.59 -25.30 32.93
C SER A 323 -25.50 -26.61 32.12
N HIS A 324 -24.31 -27.19 32.00
CA HIS A 324 -24.07 -28.40 31.21
C HIS A 324 -23.28 -29.45 32.00
N ILE A 325 -21.94 -29.36 32.04
CA ILE A 325 -21.10 -30.34 32.72
C ILE A 325 -20.72 -29.78 34.09
N CYS A 326 -20.78 -30.63 35.12
CA CYS A 326 -20.23 -30.36 36.45
C CYS A 326 -19.18 -31.42 36.75
N ARG A 327 -17.96 -31.01 37.12
CA ARG A 327 -16.89 -31.92 37.57
C ARG A 327 -16.68 -31.74 39.07
N ASP A 328 -17.07 -32.79 39.79
CA ASP A 328 -16.85 -32.97 41.22
C ASP A 328 -15.33 -33.10 41.47
N ARG A 329 -14.72 -32.15 42.20
CA ARG A 329 -13.32 -32.21 42.62
C ARG A 329 -13.24 -32.71 44.07
N ARG A 330 -12.03 -32.94 44.58
CA ARG A 330 -11.84 -33.31 46.00
C ARG A 330 -12.21 -32.19 46.98
N ILE A 331 -12.24 -30.96 46.51
CA ILE A 331 -12.67 -29.76 47.24
C ILE A 331 -13.48 -28.92 46.25
N GLY A 332 -14.79 -28.85 46.47
CA GLY A 332 -15.72 -28.16 45.58
C GLY A 332 -15.87 -28.83 44.21
N TYR A 333 -16.49 -28.08 43.29
CA TYR A 333 -16.78 -28.48 41.91
C TYR A 333 -16.36 -27.38 40.94
N GLU A 334 -16.13 -27.75 39.69
CA GLU A 334 -16.02 -26.83 38.56
C GLU A 334 -17.14 -27.09 37.55
N CYS A 335 -17.50 -26.06 36.78
CA CYS A 335 -18.44 -26.19 35.67
C CYS A 335 -17.67 -26.22 34.35
N ASP A 336 -17.94 -27.22 33.53
CA ASP A 336 -17.35 -27.39 32.19
C ASP A 336 -18.42 -27.23 31.11
N CYS A 337 -17.96 -26.91 29.91
CA CYS A 337 -18.79 -26.83 28.72
C CYS A 337 -18.45 -27.95 27.72
N PRO A 338 -19.43 -28.46 26.95
CA PRO A 338 -19.15 -29.34 25.83
C PRO A 338 -18.44 -28.56 24.70
N SER A 339 -17.83 -29.28 23.76
CA SER A 339 -17.25 -28.68 22.54
C SER A 339 -18.27 -27.80 21.81
N GLY A 340 -17.81 -26.66 21.27
CA GLY A 340 -18.67 -25.63 20.66
C GLY A 340 -19.27 -24.63 21.66
N TYR A 341 -18.92 -24.72 22.95
CA TYR A 341 -19.45 -23.83 24.00
C TYR A 341 -18.35 -23.26 24.92
N LYS A 342 -18.50 -21.98 25.28
CA LYS A 342 -17.60 -21.23 26.18
C LYS A 342 -18.27 -20.94 27.53
N LEU A 343 -17.50 -21.02 28.61
CA LEU A 343 -17.98 -20.74 29.98
C LEU A 343 -17.94 -19.23 30.25
N MET A 344 -19.09 -18.62 30.57
CA MET A 344 -19.22 -17.19 30.85
C MET A 344 -19.14 -16.91 32.36
N ASP A 345 -20.21 -17.16 33.12
CA ASP A 345 -20.28 -16.81 34.56
C ASP A 345 -19.73 -17.93 35.47
N ASN A 346 -18.68 -18.62 35.04
CA ASN A 346 -18.12 -19.82 35.68
C ASN A 346 -19.15 -20.96 35.91
N LYS A 347 -20.31 -20.91 35.23
CA LYS A 347 -21.46 -21.82 35.36
C LYS A 347 -22.29 -21.95 34.09
N THR A 348 -22.54 -20.82 33.44
CA THR A 348 -23.28 -20.68 32.18
C THR A 348 -22.36 -20.97 31.00
N CYS A 349 -22.78 -21.89 30.12
CA CYS A 349 -22.13 -22.15 28.86
C CYS A 349 -22.93 -21.50 27.73
N GLU A 350 -22.30 -20.58 27.02
CA GLU A 350 -22.84 -19.96 25.82
C GLU A 350 -22.19 -20.53 24.57
N ASP A 351 -22.86 -20.34 23.45
CA ASP A 351 -22.41 -20.77 22.13
C ASP A 351 -21.08 -20.10 21.75
N ILE A 352 -20.18 -20.83 21.09
CA ILE A 352 -19.04 -20.22 20.41
C ILE A 352 -19.47 -19.96 18.97
N ASP A 353 -19.66 -18.68 18.61
CA ASP A 353 -19.84 -18.34 17.20
C ASP A 353 -18.49 -18.43 16.49
N GLU A 354 -18.17 -19.60 15.95
CA GLU A 354 -16.92 -19.81 15.22
C GLU A 354 -16.83 -18.94 13.95
N CYS A 355 -17.94 -18.38 13.46
CA CYS A 355 -17.95 -17.49 12.30
C CYS A 355 -17.53 -16.04 12.65
N GLU A 356 -17.34 -15.70 13.93
CA GLU A 356 -16.56 -14.51 14.32
C GLU A 356 -15.08 -14.63 13.94
N ASN A 357 -14.58 -15.84 13.71
CA ASN A 357 -13.22 -16.09 13.22
C ASN A 357 -13.21 -16.26 11.68
N PRO A 358 -12.60 -15.33 10.91
CA PRO A 358 -12.52 -15.43 9.44
C PRO A 358 -11.80 -16.67 8.91
N ASP A 359 -11.06 -17.39 9.75
CA ASP A 359 -10.27 -18.56 9.37
C ASP A 359 -10.96 -19.90 9.71
N ALA A 360 -12.18 -19.90 10.27
CA ALA A 360 -12.91 -21.13 10.63
C ALA A 360 -13.37 -21.94 9.41
N CYS A 361 -13.76 -21.27 8.32
CA CYS A 361 -14.12 -21.87 7.04
C CYS A 361 -13.43 -21.10 5.90
N SER A 362 -13.02 -21.79 4.83
CA SER A 362 -12.27 -21.13 3.75
C SER A 362 -13.09 -20.30 2.76
N GLN A 363 -14.44 -20.35 2.86
CA GLN A 363 -15.38 -19.60 2.03
C GLN A 363 -16.58 -19.08 2.85
N ILE A 364 -17.64 -19.89 3.03
CA ILE A 364 -18.83 -19.52 3.81
C ILE A 364 -18.80 -20.28 5.15
N CYS A 365 -19.01 -19.56 6.24
CA CYS A 365 -19.25 -20.13 7.57
C CYS A 365 -20.73 -19.95 7.95
N VAL A 366 -21.35 -20.98 8.51
CA VAL A 366 -22.70 -20.93 9.09
C VAL A 366 -22.64 -21.51 10.50
N ASN A 367 -22.82 -20.64 11.50
CA ASN A 367 -22.87 -21.05 12.91
C ASN A 367 -24.18 -21.81 13.21
N TYR A 368 -24.09 -22.91 13.95
CA TYR A 368 -25.22 -23.59 14.60
C TYR A 368 -24.87 -23.84 16.06
N LYS A 369 -25.89 -23.99 16.91
CA LYS A 369 -25.70 -24.03 18.35
C LYS A 369 -24.86 -25.24 18.82
N GLY A 370 -23.56 -25.04 19.02
CA GLY A 370 -22.56 -26.04 19.39
C GLY A 370 -21.75 -26.70 18.26
N ASP A 371 -21.89 -26.27 17.00
CA ASP A 371 -21.11 -26.76 15.84
C ASP A 371 -21.28 -25.83 14.62
N HIS A 372 -20.23 -25.57 13.84
CA HIS A 372 -20.32 -24.77 12.62
C HIS A 372 -20.29 -25.63 11.35
N LYS A 373 -20.92 -25.12 10.29
CA LYS A 373 -20.90 -25.73 8.97
C LYS A 373 -20.23 -24.82 7.96
N CYS A 374 -19.21 -25.33 7.28
CA CYS A 374 -18.65 -24.67 6.10
C CYS A 374 -19.50 -24.97 4.86
N GLU A 375 -19.72 -23.94 4.03
CA GLU A 375 -20.34 -24.04 2.71
C GLU A 375 -19.48 -23.32 1.66
N CYS A 376 -19.73 -23.60 0.38
CA CYS A 376 -18.94 -23.08 -0.74
C CYS A 376 -19.73 -22.05 -1.57
N HIS A 377 -19.03 -21.09 -2.17
CA HIS A 377 -19.61 -20.12 -3.09
C HIS A 377 -19.97 -20.76 -4.45
N GLU A 378 -20.79 -20.06 -5.23
CA GLU A 378 -21.18 -20.49 -6.58
C GLU A 378 -19.94 -20.75 -7.47
N GLY A 379 -19.88 -21.96 -8.06
CA GLY A 379 -18.73 -22.44 -8.84
C GLY A 379 -17.70 -23.26 -8.05
N TYR A 380 -17.87 -23.42 -6.74
CA TYR A 380 -17.04 -24.29 -5.89
C TYR A 380 -17.86 -25.46 -5.32
N GLU A 381 -17.25 -26.64 -5.24
CA GLU A 381 -17.79 -27.84 -4.60
C GLU A 381 -16.86 -28.31 -3.47
N MET A 382 -17.44 -28.83 -2.38
CA MET A 382 -16.67 -29.33 -1.23
C MET A 382 -16.09 -30.72 -1.53
N ASP A 383 -14.77 -30.85 -1.52
CA ASP A 383 -14.06 -32.12 -1.66
C ASP A 383 -14.38 -33.04 -0.45
N PRO A 384 -14.99 -34.23 -0.65
CA PRO A 384 -15.30 -35.16 0.44
C PRO A 384 -14.08 -35.64 1.25
N SER A 385 -12.88 -35.51 0.69
CA SER A 385 -11.62 -36.01 1.24
C SER A 385 -10.91 -34.96 2.10
N THR A 386 -10.91 -33.70 1.66
CA THR A 386 -10.17 -32.60 2.31
C THR A 386 -11.06 -31.57 3.01
N LYS A 387 -12.39 -31.63 2.81
CA LYS A 387 -13.37 -30.58 3.19
C LYS A 387 -13.11 -29.20 2.57
N ALA A 388 -12.16 -29.09 1.64
CA ALA A 388 -11.85 -27.84 0.94
C ALA A 388 -12.89 -27.52 -0.14
N CYS A 389 -13.21 -26.24 -0.32
CA CYS A 389 -14.05 -25.79 -1.44
C CYS A 389 -13.20 -25.63 -2.71
N LYS A 390 -13.26 -26.62 -3.61
CA LYS A 390 -12.49 -26.66 -4.86
C LYS A 390 -13.30 -26.18 -6.06
N ALA A 391 -12.63 -25.58 -7.03
CA ALA A 391 -13.26 -24.98 -8.20
C ALA A 391 -13.78 -26.03 -9.19
N VAL A 392 -15.01 -25.86 -9.67
CA VAL A 392 -15.62 -26.70 -10.69
C VAL A 392 -15.37 -26.12 -12.08
N GLY A 393 -14.79 -26.90 -12.99
CA GLY A 393 -14.68 -26.55 -14.41
C GLY A 393 -13.32 -26.85 -15.04
N LYS A 394 -12.61 -25.79 -15.44
CA LYS A 394 -11.30 -25.88 -16.11
C LYS A 394 -10.20 -26.01 -15.05
N SER A 395 -9.09 -26.69 -15.36
CA SER A 395 -7.94 -26.69 -14.46
C SER A 395 -7.36 -25.28 -14.31
N PRO A 396 -7.17 -24.77 -13.08
CA PRO A 396 -6.51 -23.49 -12.85
C PRO A 396 -5.02 -23.61 -13.18
N TYR A 397 -4.42 -22.52 -13.65
CA TYR A 397 -2.99 -22.47 -13.89
C TYR A 397 -2.38 -21.15 -13.42
N LEU A 398 -1.16 -21.21 -12.89
CA LEU A 398 -0.36 -20.02 -12.60
C LEU A 398 0.25 -19.52 -13.92
N MET A 399 0.29 -18.21 -14.11
CA MET A 399 1.14 -17.53 -15.10
C MET A 399 2.13 -16.64 -14.35
N PHE A 400 3.39 -16.60 -14.78
CA PHE A 400 4.42 -15.78 -14.13
C PHE A 400 5.47 -15.27 -15.12
N THR A 401 6.04 -14.10 -14.81
CA THR A 401 7.20 -13.54 -15.53
C THR A 401 8.51 -14.11 -15.00
N ASN A 402 9.41 -14.51 -15.89
CA ASN A 402 10.79 -14.92 -15.58
C ASN A 402 11.79 -13.99 -16.30
N ARG A 403 11.54 -12.67 -16.25
CA ARG A 403 12.30 -11.55 -16.83
C ARG A 403 12.44 -11.52 -18.36
N HIS A 404 12.88 -12.61 -18.99
CA HIS A 404 13.10 -12.71 -20.44
C HIS A 404 12.01 -13.54 -21.15
N GLU A 405 11.03 -14.03 -20.40
CA GLU A 405 9.96 -14.90 -20.88
C GLU A 405 8.75 -14.85 -19.92
N ILE A 406 7.60 -15.33 -20.38
CA ILE A 406 6.43 -15.62 -19.54
C ILE A 406 6.10 -17.11 -19.65
N ARG A 407 5.89 -17.76 -18.50
CA ARG A 407 5.60 -19.19 -18.38
C ARG A 407 4.29 -19.43 -17.65
N ARG A 408 3.77 -20.65 -17.74
CA ARG A 408 2.60 -21.11 -16.98
C ARG A 408 2.75 -22.53 -16.45
N ILE A 409 2.02 -22.84 -15.37
CA ILE A 409 1.99 -24.15 -14.70
C ILE A 409 0.54 -24.55 -14.42
N ASP A 410 0.06 -25.65 -15.00
CA ASP A 410 -1.25 -26.24 -14.66
C ASP A 410 -1.20 -26.87 -13.27
N LEU A 411 -2.00 -26.38 -12.33
CA LEU A 411 -1.94 -26.78 -10.91
C LEU A 411 -2.46 -28.20 -10.64
N VAL A 412 -3.13 -28.83 -11.61
CA VAL A 412 -3.70 -30.19 -11.50
C VAL A 412 -2.83 -31.22 -12.24
N LYS A 413 -2.27 -30.83 -13.40
CA LYS A 413 -1.46 -31.72 -14.26
C LYS A 413 0.05 -31.57 -14.05
N ASN A 414 0.47 -30.49 -13.38
CA ASN A 414 1.86 -29.99 -13.36
C ASN A 414 2.45 -29.79 -14.77
N ASP A 415 1.61 -29.35 -15.72
CA ASP A 415 2.02 -29.07 -17.10
C ASP A 415 2.71 -27.70 -17.17
N TYR A 416 4.02 -27.71 -17.41
CA TYR A 416 4.90 -26.54 -17.36
C TYR A 416 5.24 -26.08 -18.77
N THR A 417 4.67 -24.95 -19.21
CA THR A 417 4.76 -24.49 -20.60
C THR A 417 5.16 -23.02 -20.73
N GLN A 418 5.96 -22.72 -21.75
CA GLN A 418 6.40 -21.37 -22.10
C GLN A 418 5.30 -20.70 -22.96
N VAL A 419 4.91 -19.47 -22.61
CA VAL A 419 3.81 -18.72 -23.26
C VAL A 419 4.36 -17.62 -24.16
N VAL A 420 5.36 -16.87 -23.68
CA VAL A 420 6.07 -15.84 -24.45
C VAL A 420 7.57 -16.10 -24.31
N PRO A 421 8.30 -16.49 -25.37
CA PRO A 421 9.64 -17.05 -25.24
C PRO A 421 10.77 -16.01 -25.26
N THR A 422 10.53 -14.79 -25.73
CA THR A 422 11.57 -13.76 -25.93
C THR A 422 11.07 -12.36 -25.59
N LEU A 423 11.36 -11.91 -24.38
CA LEU A 423 11.15 -10.56 -23.85
C LEU A 423 12.48 -9.98 -23.35
N LYS A 424 12.56 -8.66 -23.12
CA LYS A 424 13.82 -8.02 -22.69
C LYS A 424 13.89 -7.85 -21.17
N ASN A 425 12.86 -7.27 -20.56
CA ASN A 425 12.77 -7.13 -19.11
C ASN A 425 11.30 -7.03 -18.67
N ALA A 426 10.57 -8.14 -18.79
CA ALA A 426 9.18 -8.26 -18.39
C ALA A 426 9.07 -8.36 -16.87
N VAL A 427 8.31 -7.42 -16.27
CA VAL A 427 8.15 -7.31 -14.80
C VAL A 427 6.71 -7.60 -14.39
N ALA A 428 5.78 -6.66 -14.64
CA ALA A 428 4.37 -6.81 -14.27
C ALA A 428 3.56 -7.60 -15.31
N LEU A 429 2.54 -8.32 -14.86
CA LEU A 429 1.70 -9.25 -15.62
C LEU A 429 0.28 -9.33 -15.04
N ASP A 430 -0.75 -9.14 -15.86
CA ASP A 430 -2.13 -9.50 -15.50
C ASP A 430 -2.95 -9.94 -16.73
N VAL A 431 -4.13 -10.53 -16.52
CA VAL A 431 -4.92 -11.25 -17.53
C VAL A 431 -6.39 -10.83 -17.54
N ASP A 432 -7.03 -10.93 -18.71
CA ASP A 432 -8.49 -10.94 -18.82
C ASP A 432 -8.90 -12.36 -19.22
N VAL A 433 -9.35 -13.12 -18.22
CA VAL A 433 -9.79 -14.52 -18.37
C VAL A 433 -11.00 -14.61 -19.29
N THR A 434 -11.86 -13.58 -19.31
CA THR A 434 -13.08 -13.55 -20.13
C THR A 434 -12.81 -13.36 -21.62
N THR A 435 -11.70 -12.68 -21.99
CA THR A 435 -11.29 -12.48 -23.40
C THR A 435 -10.06 -13.30 -23.81
N ASN A 436 -9.52 -14.12 -22.90
CA ASN A 436 -8.28 -14.89 -23.08
C ASN A 436 -7.08 -14.00 -23.50
N LYS A 437 -7.01 -12.80 -22.93
CA LYS A 437 -5.91 -11.85 -23.14
C LYS A 437 -4.98 -11.82 -21.94
N MET A 438 -3.71 -11.54 -22.22
CA MET A 438 -2.70 -11.19 -21.23
C MET A 438 -2.12 -9.81 -21.55
N TYR A 439 -1.76 -9.10 -20.49
CA TYR A 439 -1.14 -7.79 -20.50
C TYR A 439 0.14 -7.89 -19.68
N TRP A 440 1.23 -7.28 -20.16
CA TRP A 440 2.50 -7.27 -19.45
C TRP A 440 3.28 -5.99 -19.76
N CYS A 441 4.20 -5.61 -18.89
CA CYS A 441 5.08 -4.47 -19.13
C CYS A 441 6.55 -4.89 -19.26
N ASP A 442 7.22 -4.37 -20.29
CA ASP A 442 8.66 -4.54 -20.51
C ASP A 442 9.40 -3.24 -20.19
N LEU A 443 10.19 -3.23 -19.12
CA LEU A 443 10.92 -2.05 -18.64
C LEU A 443 12.10 -1.65 -19.52
N TYR A 444 12.61 -2.54 -20.37
CA TYR A 444 13.73 -2.21 -21.27
C TYR A 444 13.25 -1.33 -22.43
N HIS A 445 12.06 -1.60 -22.95
CA HIS A 445 11.43 -0.76 -23.98
C HIS A 445 10.54 0.35 -23.40
N ARG A 446 10.22 0.31 -22.10
CA ARG A 446 9.21 1.16 -21.43
C ARG A 446 7.85 1.12 -22.15
N LYS A 447 7.35 -0.09 -22.38
CA LYS A 447 6.09 -0.34 -23.11
C LYS A 447 5.20 -1.37 -22.42
N ILE A 448 3.90 -1.06 -22.34
CA ILE A 448 2.85 -2.01 -21.94
C ILE A 448 2.30 -2.68 -23.21
N TYR A 449 2.28 -4.01 -23.20
CA TYR A 449 1.85 -4.86 -24.31
C TYR A 449 0.58 -5.64 -23.98
N SER A 450 -0.13 -6.10 -25.02
CA SER A 450 -1.26 -7.00 -24.93
C SER A 450 -1.24 -8.03 -26.06
N ALA A 451 -1.58 -9.28 -25.74
CA ALA A 451 -1.79 -10.35 -26.72
C ALA A 451 -2.89 -11.30 -26.26
N TYR A 452 -3.45 -12.07 -27.20
CA TYR A 452 -4.24 -13.25 -26.84
C TYR A 452 -3.30 -14.38 -26.41
N ILE A 453 -3.59 -15.06 -25.30
CA ILE A 453 -2.68 -16.02 -24.65
C ILE A 453 -2.28 -17.17 -25.59
N ASN A 454 -3.17 -17.57 -26.50
CA ASN A 454 -2.92 -18.61 -27.50
C ASN A 454 -2.11 -18.15 -28.74
N LYS A 455 -1.74 -16.87 -28.80
CA LYS A 455 -0.89 -16.27 -29.86
C LYS A 455 0.30 -15.48 -29.31
N ALA A 456 0.44 -15.34 -27.99
CA ALA A 456 1.42 -14.45 -27.38
C ALA A 456 2.89 -14.85 -27.66
N SER A 457 3.14 -16.07 -28.14
CA SER A 457 4.41 -16.52 -28.70
C SER A 457 4.86 -15.71 -29.91
N ASP A 458 3.92 -15.21 -30.70
CA ASP A 458 4.16 -14.67 -32.04
C ASP A 458 4.27 -13.14 -31.94
N SER A 459 5.48 -12.60 -32.08
CA SER A 459 5.74 -11.18 -31.87
C SER A 459 4.96 -10.23 -32.79
N SER A 460 4.44 -10.72 -33.93
CA SER A 460 3.55 -9.95 -34.82
C SER A 460 2.09 -9.83 -34.33
N GLU A 461 1.69 -10.61 -33.32
CA GLU A 461 0.35 -10.54 -32.71
C GLU A 461 0.40 -9.84 -31.33
N GLN A 462 1.58 -9.38 -30.90
CA GLN A 462 1.79 -8.59 -29.69
C GLN A 462 1.52 -7.10 -29.98
N VAL A 463 0.44 -6.56 -29.40
CA VAL A 463 0.03 -5.17 -29.59
C VAL A 463 0.66 -4.30 -28.51
N THR A 464 1.36 -3.22 -28.90
CA THR A 464 1.75 -2.15 -27.97
C THR A 464 0.51 -1.33 -27.61
N LEU A 465 0.24 -1.15 -26.31
CA LEU A 465 -0.89 -0.33 -25.83
C LEU A 465 -0.46 1.06 -25.40
N ILE A 466 0.61 1.16 -24.61
CA ILE A 466 1.14 2.40 -24.06
C ILE A 466 2.65 2.45 -24.36
N GLU A 467 3.12 3.56 -24.91
CA GLU A 467 4.52 3.75 -25.34
C GLU A 467 5.13 5.12 -25.00
N THR A 468 4.40 5.96 -24.27
CA THR A 468 4.83 7.29 -23.83
C THR A 468 4.41 7.51 -22.38
N ALA A 469 5.15 8.36 -21.65
CA ALA A 469 4.97 8.62 -20.22
C ALA A 469 4.88 7.30 -19.40
N LEU A 470 5.91 6.48 -19.54
CA LEU A 470 6.21 5.31 -18.72
C LEU A 470 7.70 5.40 -18.35
N SER A 471 8.03 5.24 -17.08
CA SER A 471 9.39 5.38 -16.57
C SER A 471 9.86 4.08 -15.93
N SER A 472 9.17 3.64 -14.87
CA SER A 472 9.32 2.33 -14.22
C SER A 472 7.95 1.75 -13.78
N PRO A 473 7.12 1.30 -14.73
CA PRO A 473 5.85 0.62 -14.43
C PRO A 473 6.08 -0.79 -13.82
N GLU A 474 5.94 -0.90 -12.49
CA GLU A 474 6.29 -2.11 -11.71
C GLU A 474 5.10 -3.01 -11.36
N GLY A 475 3.86 -2.53 -11.45
CA GLY A 475 2.64 -3.32 -11.17
C GLY A 475 1.50 -2.99 -12.13
N LEU A 476 0.64 -3.98 -12.40
CA LEU A 476 -0.41 -3.91 -13.41
C LEU A 476 -1.68 -4.61 -12.91
N ALA A 477 -2.85 -4.03 -13.16
CA ALA A 477 -4.15 -4.61 -12.81
C ALA A 477 -5.21 -4.33 -13.87
N VAL A 478 -5.99 -5.35 -14.24
CA VAL A 478 -7.01 -5.31 -15.30
C VAL A 478 -8.42 -5.27 -14.71
N ASP A 479 -9.21 -4.28 -15.09
CA ASP A 479 -10.66 -4.28 -14.87
C ASP A 479 -11.34 -5.07 -15.98
N TRP A 480 -11.57 -6.37 -15.73
CA TRP A 480 -12.26 -7.27 -16.67
C TRP A 480 -13.74 -6.93 -16.87
N VAL A 481 -14.34 -6.02 -16.09
CA VAL A 481 -15.76 -5.64 -16.19
C VAL A 481 -15.92 -4.44 -17.12
N HIS A 482 -15.21 -3.34 -16.87
CA HIS A 482 -15.30 -2.10 -17.65
C HIS A 482 -14.22 -1.99 -18.73
N LYS A 483 -13.33 -3.00 -18.84
CA LYS A 483 -12.25 -3.13 -19.84
C LYS A 483 -11.25 -1.97 -19.81
N ASN A 484 -10.84 -1.59 -18.60
CA ASN A 484 -9.75 -0.65 -18.34
C ASN A 484 -8.52 -1.40 -17.77
N ILE A 485 -7.33 -0.79 -17.88
CA ILE A 485 -6.09 -1.24 -17.25
C ILE A 485 -5.55 -0.16 -16.33
N TYR A 486 -4.98 -0.56 -15.20
CA TYR A 486 -4.41 0.31 -14.17
C TYR A 486 -2.96 -0.11 -13.94
N TRP A 487 -2.07 0.86 -13.71
CA TRP A 487 -0.68 0.57 -13.36
C TRP A 487 -0.11 1.60 -12.39
N THR A 488 0.85 1.12 -11.61
CA THR A 488 1.78 1.90 -10.79
C THR A 488 3.02 2.22 -11.62
N ASP A 489 3.60 3.42 -11.44
CA ASP A 489 4.92 3.76 -11.98
C ASP A 489 5.78 4.36 -10.85
N SER A 490 6.86 3.68 -10.49
CA SER A 490 7.76 4.09 -9.40
C SER A 490 8.71 5.22 -9.80
N GLY A 491 8.99 5.34 -11.11
CA GLY A 491 9.85 6.38 -11.68
C GLY A 491 9.13 7.72 -11.81
N ASP A 492 7.92 7.70 -12.37
CA ASP A 492 7.06 8.89 -12.46
C ASP A 492 6.26 9.15 -11.15
N LYS A 493 6.28 8.19 -10.22
CA LYS A 493 5.58 8.22 -8.91
C LYS A 493 4.08 8.46 -9.05
N THR A 494 3.46 7.72 -9.97
CA THR A 494 2.03 7.83 -10.28
C THR A 494 1.27 6.50 -10.24
N ILE A 495 -0.05 6.60 -10.15
CA ILE A 495 -1.00 5.55 -10.52
C ILE A 495 -1.85 6.08 -11.66
N SER A 496 -1.87 5.34 -12.78
CA SER A 496 -2.55 5.72 -14.02
C SER A 496 -3.58 4.67 -14.44
N VAL A 497 -4.57 5.11 -15.22
CA VAL A 497 -5.58 4.26 -15.87
C VAL A 497 -5.58 4.50 -17.38
N ALA A 498 -5.83 3.45 -18.16
CA ALA A 498 -6.14 3.55 -19.58
C ALA A 498 -7.25 2.58 -19.99
N THR A 499 -7.87 2.81 -21.16
CA THR A 499 -8.73 1.80 -21.79
C THR A 499 -7.91 0.58 -22.22
N GLY A 500 -8.51 -0.61 -22.24
CA GLY A 500 -7.88 -1.86 -22.70
C GLY A 500 -7.52 -1.94 -24.19
N ASP A 501 -7.61 -0.81 -24.90
CA ASP A 501 -7.14 -0.58 -26.27
C ASP A 501 -6.09 0.54 -26.36
N GLY A 502 -5.62 1.08 -25.24
CA GLY A 502 -4.57 2.11 -25.12
C GLY A 502 -4.98 3.54 -25.48
N LYS A 503 -6.17 3.76 -26.08
CA LYS A 503 -6.49 5.05 -26.72
C LYS A 503 -6.88 6.19 -25.78
N LYS A 504 -7.36 5.89 -24.57
CA LYS A 504 -7.69 6.90 -23.56
C LYS A 504 -6.88 6.62 -22.30
N ARG A 505 -6.25 7.64 -21.71
CA ARG A 505 -5.39 7.57 -20.52
C ARG A 505 -5.71 8.71 -19.56
N ARG A 506 -5.56 8.46 -18.25
CA ARG A 506 -5.50 9.50 -17.21
C ARG A 506 -4.59 9.07 -16.07
N VAL A 507 -3.81 9.98 -15.52
CA VAL A 507 -3.16 9.87 -14.20
C VAL A 507 -4.21 10.09 -13.10
N LEU A 508 -4.40 9.10 -12.23
CA LEU A 508 -5.37 9.16 -11.12
C LEU A 508 -4.75 9.71 -9.84
N ILE A 509 -3.51 9.33 -9.53
CA ILE A 509 -2.79 9.73 -8.32
C ILE A 509 -1.35 10.07 -8.69
N ALA A 510 -0.88 11.25 -8.27
CA ALA A 510 0.48 11.77 -8.52
C ALA A 510 1.04 12.57 -7.31
N THR A 511 0.52 12.28 -6.12
CA THR A 511 0.86 12.99 -4.87
C THR A 511 1.01 11.97 -3.75
N GLU A 512 1.92 12.18 -2.80
CA GLU A 512 2.13 11.28 -1.67
C GLU A 512 2.32 9.80 -2.07
N LEU A 513 2.96 9.56 -3.22
CA LEU A 513 3.49 8.27 -3.64
C LEU A 513 5.01 8.40 -3.61
N SER A 514 5.69 7.43 -3.00
CA SER A 514 7.15 7.35 -2.99
C SER A 514 7.59 6.26 -3.94
N GLU A 515 7.41 4.99 -3.59
CA GLU A 515 7.78 3.84 -4.42
C GLU A 515 6.58 2.88 -4.59
N PRO A 516 5.56 3.27 -5.37
CA PRO A 516 4.39 2.42 -5.62
C PRO A 516 4.78 1.17 -6.42
N ARG A 517 4.47 -0.03 -5.90
CA ARG A 517 4.82 -1.33 -6.53
C ARG A 517 3.59 -2.11 -6.97
N ALA A 518 3.05 -3.03 -6.17
CA ALA A 518 1.93 -3.87 -6.60
C ALA A 518 0.59 -3.14 -6.53
N ILE A 519 -0.33 -3.46 -7.44
CA ILE A 519 -1.68 -2.89 -7.54
C ILE A 519 -2.70 -3.99 -7.86
N ALA A 520 -3.90 -3.89 -7.30
CA ALA A 520 -5.00 -4.83 -7.54
C ALA A 520 -6.36 -4.11 -7.47
N VAL A 521 -7.36 -4.62 -8.21
CA VAL A 521 -8.69 -3.98 -8.36
C VAL A 521 -9.85 -4.88 -7.93
N ASP A 522 -10.89 -4.26 -7.38
CA ASP A 522 -12.23 -4.83 -7.20
C ASP A 522 -13.24 -4.06 -8.07
N PRO A 523 -13.49 -4.51 -9.32
CA PRO A 523 -14.47 -3.89 -10.21
C PRO A 523 -15.93 -3.98 -9.74
N ARG A 524 -16.24 -4.83 -8.74
CA ARG A 524 -17.60 -5.00 -8.21
C ARG A 524 -17.94 -3.83 -7.28
N GLN A 525 -17.05 -3.55 -6.34
CA GLN A 525 -17.20 -2.44 -5.38
C GLN A 525 -16.60 -1.12 -5.87
N GLY A 526 -15.75 -1.14 -6.89
CA GLY A 526 -15.14 0.06 -7.47
C GLY A 526 -13.94 0.60 -6.72
N PHE A 527 -13.16 -0.27 -6.07
CA PHE A 527 -11.94 0.10 -5.35
C PHE A 527 -10.68 -0.48 -6.01
N MET A 528 -9.58 0.25 -5.92
CA MET A 528 -8.23 -0.19 -6.21
C MET A 528 -7.37 -0.11 -4.94
N TYR A 529 -6.43 -1.03 -4.81
CA TYR A 529 -5.53 -1.18 -3.67
C TYR A 529 -4.11 -1.25 -4.21
N TRP A 530 -3.13 -0.67 -3.51
CA TRP A 530 -1.72 -0.75 -3.91
C TRP A 530 -0.79 -0.73 -2.70
N SER A 531 0.45 -1.20 -2.91
CA SER A 531 1.55 -1.03 -1.97
C SER A 531 2.50 0.10 -2.39
N ASP A 532 3.05 0.78 -1.40
CA ASP A 532 4.16 1.76 -1.52
C ASP A 532 5.20 1.39 -0.46
N TRP A 533 6.46 1.22 -0.87
CA TRP A 533 7.57 0.79 0.00
C TRP A 533 8.62 1.89 0.25
N GLY A 534 8.34 3.13 -0.12
CA GLY A 534 9.26 4.24 0.13
C GLY A 534 9.31 4.67 1.60
N THR A 535 9.81 5.89 1.85
CA THR A 535 10.15 6.43 3.20
C THR A 535 9.09 6.32 4.29
N ARG A 536 7.83 6.06 3.93
CA ARG A 536 6.75 5.64 4.83
C ARG A 536 5.93 4.54 4.17
N ALA A 537 6.41 3.30 4.29
CA ALA A 537 5.78 2.14 3.69
C ALA A 537 4.32 1.98 4.13
N LYS A 538 3.45 1.61 3.19
CA LYS A 538 1.99 1.59 3.38
C LYS A 538 1.29 0.71 2.34
N ILE A 539 0.11 0.22 2.71
CA ILE A 539 -0.90 -0.26 1.76
C ILE A 539 -2.04 0.75 1.77
N GLU A 540 -2.47 1.16 0.59
CA GLU A 540 -3.51 2.17 0.39
C GLU A 540 -4.68 1.64 -0.43
N LYS A 541 -5.81 2.34 -0.32
CA LYS A 541 -7.08 2.04 -0.97
C LYS A 541 -7.61 3.34 -1.56
N ALA A 542 -8.19 3.29 -2.75
CA ALA A 542 -8.99 4.38 -3.32
C ALA A 542 -10.09 3.83 -4.22
N GLY A 543 -11.04 4.67 -4.61
CA GLY A 543 -11.92 4.37 -5.73
C GLY A 543 -11.14 4.19 -7.04
N MET A 544 -11.62 3.34 -7.94
CA MET A 544 -11.04 3.13 -9.28
C MET A 544 -11.14 4.36 -10.20
N ASN A 545 -11.81 5.42 -9.74
CA ASN A 545 -11.85 6.75 -10.32
C ASN A 545 -10.87 7.75 -9.67
N GLY A 546 -10.02 7.31 -8.73
CA GLY A 546 -9.04 8.14 -8.03
C GLY A 546 -9.56 8.91 -6.81
N VAL A 547 -10.84 8.79 -6.44
CA VAL A 547 -11.42 9.48 -5.26
C VAL A 547 -11.39 8.59 -4.02
N ASP A 548 -11.67 9.15 -2.83
CA ASP A 548 -11.76 8.40 -1.56
C ASP A 548 -10.48 7.60 -1.23
N ARG A 549 -9.31 8.25 -1.36
CA ARG A 549 -8.03 7.67 -0.97
C ARG A 549 -7.93 7.58 0.55
N GLN A 550 -7.61 6.40 1.05
CA GLN A 550 -7.45 6.06 2.46
C GLN A 550 -6.22 5.15 2.63
N VAL A 551 -5.55 5.24 3.78
CA VAL A 551 -4.45 4.32 4.14
C VAL A 551 -5.06 3.11 4.85
N LEU A 552 -4.75 1.90 4.37
CA LEU A 552 -5.30 0.64 4.87
C LEU A 552 -4.36 -0.01 5.90
N VAL A 553 -3.05 0.05 5.67
CA VAL A 553 -2.01 -0.47 6.59
C VAL A 553 -0.82 0.50 6.59
N SER A 554 -0.34 0.88 7.77
CA SER A 554 0.82 1.79 7.94
C SER A 554 1.68 1.49 9.19
N GLU A 555 1.53 0.31 9.77
CA GLU A 555 2.30 -0.16 10.93
C GLU A 555 2.88 -1.53 10.64
N ARG A 556 4.05 -1.88 11.19
CA ARG A 556 4.73 -3.19 10.96
C ARG A 556 4.72 -3.57 9.48
N ILE A 557 5.25 -2.69 8.65
CA ILE A 557 5.29 -2.77 7.19
C ILE A 557 6.49 -1.95 6.73
N GLU A 558 7.38 -2.55 5.95
CA GLU A 558 8.67 -1.96 5.56
C GLU A 558 8.89 -2.12 4.05
N TRP A 559 8.77 -3.34 3.50
CA TRP A 559 8.93 -3.58 2.06
C TRP A 559 7.78 -4.41 1.44
N PRO A 560 6.55 -3.87 1.39
CA PRO A 560 5.39 -4.55 0.83
C PRO A 560 5.46 -4.68 -0.70
N ASN A 561 6.02 -5.78 -1.20
CA ASN A 561 6.32 -5.93 -2.62
C ASN A 561 5.16 -6.47 -3.47
N GLY A 562 4.39 -7.41 -2.94
CA GLY A 562 3.26 -8.00 -3.63
C GLY A 562 1.96 -7.84 -2.84
N ILE A 563 0.83 -7.67 -3.55
CA ILE A 563 -0.51 -7.75 -2.97
C ILE A 563 -1.42 -8.66 -3.81
N SER A 564 -2.40 -9.31 -3.19
CA SER A 564 -3.48 -10.00 -3.91
C SER A 564 -4.80 -9.95 -3.14
N LEU A 565 -5.90 -9.90 -3.88
CA LEU A 565 -7.25 -9.81 -3.32
C LEU A 565 -7.98 -11.16 -3.43
N ASP A 566 -8.70 -11.54 -2.37
CA ASP A 566 -9.79 -12.50 -2.44
C ASP A 566 -11.13 -11.76 -2.45
N LEU A 567 -11.79 -11.75 -3.62
CA LEU A 567 -13.08 -11.10 -3.83
C LEU A 567 -14.29 -11.94 -3.35
N SER A 568 -14.05 -13.13 -2.81
CA SER A 568 -15.06 -13.97 -2.17
C SER A 568 -15.14 -13.67 -0.67
N SER A 569 -14.04 -13.86 0.07
CA SER A 569 -13.96 -13.53 1.52
C SER A 569 -13.80 -12.04 1.82
N ARG A 570 -13.54 -11.18 0.81
CA ARG A 570 -13.25 -9.74 0.95
C ARG A 570 -12.01 -9.46 1.82
N ARG A 571 -10.92 -10.16 1.51
CA ARG A 571 -9.62 -10.05 2.22
C ARG A 571 -8.47 -9.72 1.26
N LEU A 572 -7.53 -8.90 1.71
CA LEU A 572 -6.27 -8.58 1.04
C LEU A 572 -5.14 -9.40 1.69
N TYR A 573 -4.25 -9.92 0.86
CA TYR A 573 -3.03 -10.62 1.26
C TYR A 573 -1.82 -9.87 0.73
N TRP A 574 -0.72 -9.82 1.48
CA TRP A 574 0.54 -9.22 1.02
C TRP A 574 1.78 -9.95 1.56
N VAL A 575 2.90 -9.73 0.89
CA VAL A 575 4.24 -10.15 1.31
C VAL A 575 5.11 -8.93 1.61
N ASP A 576 5.87 -8.98 2.69
CA ASP A 576 6.86 -7.99 3.08
C ASP A 576 8.26 -8.61 3.05
N SER A 577 9.11 -8.11 2.13
CA SER A 577 10.42 -8.68 1.84
C SER A 577 11.53 -8.20 2.78
N LYS A 578 11.25 -7.24 3.66
CA LYS A 578 12.20 -6.76 4.68
C LYS A 578 11.88 -7.31 6.07
N LEU A 579 10.61 -7.64 6.32
CA LEU A 579 10.16 -8.31 7.54
C LEU A 579 10.09 -9.85 7.41
N HIS A 580 10.24 -10.40 6.19
CA HIS A 580 10.08 -11.83 5.87
C HIS A 580 8.70 -12.39 6.28
N LEU A 581 7.65 -11.58 6.05
CA LEU A 581 6.26 -11.88 6.47
C LEU A 581 5.31 -12.06 5.28
N LEU A 582 4.40 -13.01 5.41
CA LEU A 582 3.16 -13.09 4.63
C LEU A 582 2.00 -12.76 5.58
N SER A 583 1.21 -11.74 5.24
CA SER A 583 0.11 -11.22 6.07
C SER A 583 -1.20 -11.11 5.29
N SER A 584 -2.31 -11.03 6.02
CA SER A 584 -3.65 -10.72 5.49
C SER A 584 -4.37 -9.68 6.34
N VAL A 585 -5.33 -8.97 5.74
CA VAL A 585 -6.18 -7.95 6.35
C VAL A 585 -7.49 -7.86 5.60
N ASP A 586 -8.60 -7.54 6.25
CA ASP A 586 -9.89 -7.38 5.59
C ASP A 586 -9.90 -6.11 4.72
N LEU A 587 -10.72 -6.05 3.66
CA LEU A 587 -10.74 -4.89 2.75
C LEU A 587 -11.24 -3.57 3.39
N ASN A 588 -11.54 -3.57 4.69
CA ASN A 588 -11.86 -2.40 5.50
C ASN A 588 -10.66 -1.92 6.36
N GLY A 589 -9.65 -2.77 6.60
CA GLY A 589 -8.51 -2.51 7.49
C GLY A 589 -8.49 -3.39 8.76
N ASP A 590 -9.61 -4.05 9.05
CA ASP A 590 -9.81 -4.87 10.24
C ASP A 590 -9.18 -6.29 10.13
N ASN A 591 -9.18 -7.03 11.24
CA ASN A 591 -8.79 -8.46 11.33
C ASN A 591 -7.45 -8.82 10.67
N ARG A 592 -6.45 -7.93 10.81
CA ARG A 592 -5.08 -8.18 10.34
C ARG A 592 -4.48 -9.41 11.03
N LYS A 593 -3.96 -10.33 10.22
CA LYS A 593 -3.28 -11.54 10.67
C LYS A 593 -1.91 -11.69 9.98
N VAL A 594 -0.90 -12.10 10.73
CA VAL A 594 0.35 -12.64 10.16
C VAL A 594 0.15 -14.14 9.95
N LEU A 595 0.40 -14.63 8.74
CA LEU A 595 0.16 -16.02 8.35
C LEU A 595 1.46 -16.84 8.35
N LEU A 596 2.53 -16.29 7.78
CA LEU A 596 3.86 -16.91 7.76
C LEU A 596 4.93 -15.87 8.11
N SER A 597 5.94 -16.31 8.86
CA SER A 597 7.11 -15.55 9.27
C SER A 597 8.31 -16.51 9.21
N SER A 598 9.09 -16.49 8.13
CA SER A 598 10.19 -17.43 7.92
C SER A 598 11.15 -16.91 6.85
N GLN A 599 12.37 -16.60 7.27
CA GLN A 599 13.42 -16.10 6.38
C GLN A 599 13.80 -17.13 5.30
N ASP A 600 13.77 -18.43 5.62
CA ASP A 600 14.08 -19.52 4.67
C ASP A 600 13.10 -19.63 3.48
N HIS A 601 11.87 -19.12 3.64
CA HIS A 601 10.77 -19.26 2.66
C HIS A 601 10.27 -17.91 2.11
N LEU A 602 10.67 -16.81 2.74
CA LEU A 602 10.30 -15.43 2.41
C LEU A 602 11.56 -14.53 2.45
N GLY A 603 12.69 -15.03 1.93
CA GLY A 603 13.98 -14.32 1.89
C GLY A 603 13.87 -13.02 1.11
N HIS A 604 13.39 -13.09 -0.14
CA HIS A 604 13.04 -11.91 -0.92
C HIS A 604 11.82 -12.15 -1.84
N PRO A 605 10.61 -12.26 -1.27
CA PRO A 605 9.38 -12.47 -2.03
C PRO A 605 9.05 -11.24 -2.88
N PHE A 606 8.54 -11.42 -4.10
CA PHE A 606 8.23 -10.29 -4.99
C PHE A 606 6.73 -10.09 -5.21
N ALA A 607 6.00 -11.13 -5.66
CA ALA A 607 4.57 -11.08 -5.91
C ALA A 607 3.85 -12.29 -5.28
N LEU A 608 2.53 -12.19 -5.13
CA LEU A 608 1.69 -13.30 -4.67
C LEU A 608 0.34 -13.34 -5.38
N THR A 609 -0.30 -14.50 -5.30
CA THR A 609 -1.67 -14.72 -5.78
C THR A 609 -2.38 -15.76 -4.92
N VAL A 610 -3.72 -15.68 -4.82
CA VAL A 610 -4.54 -16.54 -3.95
C VAL A 610 -5.64 -17.26 -4.73
N PHE A 611 -5.79 -18.57 -4.48
CA PHE A 611 -6.84 -19.40 -5.08
C PHE A 611 -7.18 -20.60 -4.20
N GLU A 612 -8.47 -20.94 -4.11
CA GLU A 612 -9.00 -21.96 -3.19
C GLU A 612 -8.49 -21.72 -1.76
N ASP A 613 -7.85 -22.72 -1.14
CA ASP A 613 -7.32 -22.64 0.23
C ASP A 613 -5.82 -22.30 0.25
N LEU A 614 -5.24 -21.92 -0.90
CA LEU A 614 -3.79 -21.74 -1.08
C LEU A 614 -3.43 -20.29 -1.44
N VAL A 615 -2.27 -19.87 -0.91
CA VAL A 615 -1.53 -18.69 -1.34
C VAL A 615 -0.25 -19.15 -2.04
N TYR A 616 0.10 -18.48 -3.13
CA TYR A 616 1.28 -18.73 -3.95
C TYR A 616 2.12 -17.46 -4.01
N TRP A 617 3.45 -17.56 -3.94
CA TRP A 617 4.35 -16.41 -4.08
C TRP A 617 5.60 -16.74 -4.88
N THR A 618 6.15 -15.73 -5.54
CA THR A 618 7.49 -15.73 -6.15
C THR A 618 8.52 -15.29 -5.11
N ASP A 619 9.67 -15.95 -5.08
CA ASP A 619 10.83 -15.51 -4.28
C ASP A 619 12.08 -15.41 -5.15
N LEU A 620 12.76 -14.27 -5.07
CA LEU A 620 13.91 -13.91 -5.89
C LEU A 620 15.24 -14.46 -5.34
N GLU A 621 15.34 -14.70 -4.03
CA GLU A 621 16.54 -15.23 -3.39
C GLU A 621 16.58 -16.76 -3.50
N ALA A 622 15.45 -17.41 -3.21
CA ALA A 622 15.27 -18.85 -3.40
C ALA A 622 15.07 -19.26 -4.88
N ALA A 623 14.94 -18.29 -5.80
CA ALA A 623 14.76 -18.47 -7.24
C ALA A 623 13.61 -19.44 -7.60
N ALA A 624 12.47 -19.25 -6.92
CA ALA A 624 11.42 -20.27 -6.82
C ALA A 624 10.00 -19.68 -6.81
N ILE A 625 9.02 -20.58 -6.96
CA ILE A 625 7.60 -20.33 -6.63
C ILE A 625 7.21 -21.29 -5.50
N TYR A 626 6.66 -20.72 -4.43
CA TYR A 626 6.15 -21.45 -3.28
C TYR A 626 4.62 -21.42 -3.22
N SER A 627 4.06 -22.30 -2.39
CA SER A 627 2.66 -22.36 -2.01
C SER A 627 2.52 -22.71 -0.53
N ALA A 628 1.48 -22.23 0.13
CA ALA A 628 1.12 -22.59 1.51
C ALA A 628 -0.40 -22.47 1.73
N ASN A 629 -0.92 -23.01 2.83
CA ASN A 629 -2.31 -22.82 3.21
C ASN A 629 -2.59 -21.35 3.61
N ARG A 630 -3.61 -20.72 3.01
CA ARG A 630 -3.90 -19.29 3.17
C ARG A 630 -4.54 -18.89 4.51
N LEU A 631 -4.94 -19.86 5.33
CA LEU A 631 -5.59 -19.65 6.63
C LEU A 631 -4.59 -19.85 7.79
N THR A 632 -3.69 -20.83 7.66
CA THR A 632 -2.73 -21.21 8.73
C THR A 632 -1.28 -20.86 8.42
N GLY A 633 -0.92 -20.58 7.17
CA GLY A 633 0.47 -20.41 6.72
C GLY A 633 1.30 -21.70 6.72
N HIS A 634 0.73 -22.83 7.11
CA HIS A 634 1.40 -24.12 7.17
C HIS A 634 1.38 -24.86 5.81
N ASN A 635 2.05 -26.01 5.76
CA ASN A 635 2.21 -26.85 4.58
C ASN A 635 2.88 -26.11 3.40
N VAL A 636 3.98 -25.39 3.70
CA VAL A 636 4.79 -24.72 2.68
C VAL A 636 5.39 -25.77 1.73
N ALA A 637 5.14 -25.60 0.43
CA ALA A 637 5.60 -26.49 -0.63
C ALA A 637 6.12 -25.70 -1.83
N LYS A 638 7.21 -26.15 -2.44
CA LYS A 638 7.80 -25.53 -3.63
C LYS A 638 7.18 -26.11 -4.90
N LEU A 639 6.74 -25.25 -5.83
CA LEU A 639 6.10 -25.64 -7.08
C LEU A 639 7.04 -25.55 -8.30
N ALA A 640 7.95 -24.59 -8.28
CA ALA A 640 8.96 -24.41 -9.33
C ALA A 640 10.26 -23.87 -8.72
N GLU A 641 11.39 -24.22 -9.33
CA GLU A 641 12.73 -23.84 -8.91
C GLU A 641 13.66 -23.68 -10.12
N HIS A 642 14.88 -23.20 -9.86
CA HIS A 642 15.85 -22.81 -10.90
C HIS A 642 15.26 -21.78 -11.90
N LEU A 643 14.38 -20.90 -11.39
CA LEU A 643 13.92 -19.74 -12.11
C LEU A 643 15.08 -18.71 -12.16
N ASN A 644 15.05 -17.80 -13.11
CA ASN A 644 16.14 -16.82 -13.29
C ASN A 644 15.85 -15.57 -12.45
N ASN A 645 14.68 -14.99 -12.65
CA ASN A 645 14.20 -13.79 -11.97
C ASN A 645 12.66 -13.87 -11.95
N PRO A 646 12.06 -14.69 -11.05
CA PRO A 646 10.61 -14.81 -10.92
C PRO A 646 10.03 -13.56 -10.27
N LEU A 647 9.41 -12.69 -11.08
CA LEU A 647 8.88 -11.40 -10.62
C LEU A 647 7.39 -11.52 -10.30
N ASP A 648 6.51 -11.21 -11.23
CA ASP A 648 5.06 -11.22 -11.02
C ASP A 648 4.41 -12.59 -11.28
N VAL A 649 3.29 -12.88 -10.59
CA VAL A 649 2.55 -14.16 -10.66
C VAL A 649 1.03 -13.99 -10.48
N VAL A 650 0.24 -14.52 -11.41
CA VAL A 650 -1.23 -14.47 -11.41
C VAL A 650 -1.87 -15.84 -11.60
N VAL A 651 -3.08 -16.03 -11.06
CA VAL A 651 -3.88 -17.26 -11.29
C VAL A 651 -4.85 -17.02 -12.44
N PHE A 652 -4.74 -17.82 -13.50
CA PHE A 652 -5.73 -17.88 -14.57
C PHE A 652 -6.85 -18.88 -14.20
N HIS A 653 -7.97 -18.36 -13.71
CA HIS A 653 -9.21 -19.14 -13.54
C HIS A 653 -10.45 -18.23 -13.59
N GLU A 654 -11.59 -18.72 -14.12
CA GLU A 654 -12.80 -17.91 -14.29
C GLU A 654 -13.36 -17.38 -12.96
N LEU A 655 -13.18 -18.12 -11.86
CA LEU A 655 -13.64 -17.71 -10.53
C LEU A 655 -12.76 -16.62 -9.88
N ARG A 656 -11.54 -16.36 -10.38
CA ARG A 656 -10.74 -15.17 -9.98
C ARG A 656 -11.36 -13.87 -10.48
N GLN A 657 -12.16 -13.93 -11.54
CA GLN A 657 -12.77 -12.77 -12.20
C GLN A 657 -14.30 -12.90 -12.28
N PRO A 658 -15.02 -12.80 -11.14
CA PRO A 658 -16.47 -12.90 -11.13
C PRO A 658 -17.15 -11.91 -12.07
N LYS A 659 -18.22 -12.38 -12.74
CA LYS A 659 -19.03 -11.55 -13.64
C LYS A 659 -19.82 -10.52 -12.85
N ALA A 660 -19.80 -9.27 -13.30
CA ALA A 660 -20.53 -8.17 -12.69
C ALA A 660 -21.19 -7.30 -13.79
N PRO A 661 -22.27 -6.58 -13.47
CA PRO A 661 -22.88 -5.65 -14.41
C PRO A 661 -21.96 -4.43 -14.61
N ASP A 662 -21.53 -4.23 -15.85
CA ASP A 662 -20.84 -3.02 -16.30
C ASP A 662 -21.64 -1.77 -15.91
N SER A 663 -21.05 -0.94 -15.07
CA SER A 663 -21.71 0.26 -14.54
C SER A 663 -21.72 1.44 -15.53
N CYS A 664 -20.94 1.36 -16.60
CA CYS A 664 -20.83 2.38 -17.65
C CYS A 664 -21.76 2.09 -18.83
N ASN A 665 -21.98 0.84 -19.22
CA ASN A 665 -22.86 0.48 -20.35
C ASN A 665 -24.31 0.21 -19.92
N ILE A 666 -24.97 1.23 -19.36
CA ILE A 666 -26.37 1.17 -18.92
C ILE A 666 -27.32 1.54 -20.07
N GLY A 667 -27.81 0.52 -20.78
CA GLY A 667 -28.89 0.63 -21.74
C GLY A 667 -28.54 1.45 -22.98
N SER A 668 -29.21 2.57 -23.20
CA SER A 668 -29.08 3.40 -24.42
C SER A 668 -27.93 4.42 -24.38
N LEU A 669 -27.18 4.51 -23.27
CA LEU A 669 -26.07 5.45 -23.10
C LEU A 669 -24.73 4.69 -23.17
N PRO A 670 -24.00 4.74 -24.30
CA PRO A 670 -22.65 4.18 -24.35
C PRO A 670 -21.71 4.98 -23.43
N ASN A 671 -20.75 4.30 -22.80
CA ASN A 671 -19.71 4.92 -21.96
C ASN A 671 -20.28 5.84 -20.84
N GLY A 672 -21.43 5.52 -20.26
CA GLY A 672 -22.11 6.34 -19.24
C GLY A 672 -22.66 7.68 -19.75
N GLY A 673 -22.53 7.98 -21.04
CA GLY A 673 -22.66 9.34 -21.58
C GLY A 673 -21.47 10.26 -21.26
N CYS A 674 -20.33 9.69 -20.84
CA CYS A 674 -19.06 10.38 -20.66
C CYS A 674 -18.36 10.58 -22.02
N GLU A 675 -17.76 11.75 -22.25
CA GLU A 675 -17.01 12.05 -23.48
C GLU A 675 -15.71 11.25 -23.58
N TYR A 676 -14.93 11.24 -22.49
CA TYR A 676 -13.63 10.59 -22.44
C TYR A 676 -13.68 9.24 -21.70
N LEU A 677 -13.24 9.14 -20.46
CA LEU A 677 -13.29 7.90 -19.67
C LEU A 677 -14.58 7.83 -18.85
N CYS A 678 -15.11 6.61 -18.69
CA CYS A 678 -16.08 6.26 -17.65
C CYS A 678 -15.39 5.29 -16.69
N LEU A 679 -15.28 5.68 -15.42
CA LEU A 679 -14.58 4.92 -14.38
C LEU A 679 -15.57 4.45 -13.31
N LYS A 680 -15.39 3.22 -12.83
CA LYS A 680 -16.18 2.68 -11.72
C LYS A 680 -15.92 3.51 -10.46
N ALA A 681 -17.00 3.95 -9.81
CA ALA A 681 -16.91 4.75 -8.60
C ALA A 681 -17.08 3.86 -7.34
N PRO A 682 -16.45 4.23 -6.20
CA PRO A 682 -16.48 3.42 -4.98
C PRO A 682 -17.88 3.33 -4.38
N GLN A 683 -18.35 2.11 -4.13
CA GLN A 683 -19.66 1.84 -3.54
C GLN A 683 -19.56 1.86 -2.01
N ILE A 684 -19.54 3.07 -1.44
CA ILE A 684 -19.45 3.32 0.00
C ILE A 684 -20.83 3.17 0.68
N THR A 685 -21.90 3.54 -0.04
CA THR A 685 -23.29 3.46 0.41
C THR A 685 -24.20 3.04 -0.76
N ASP A 686 -25.41 2.58 -0.49
CA ASP A 686 -26.41 2.24 -1.53
C ASP A 686 -26.78 3.43 -2.46
N HIS A 687 -26.48 4.65 -2.01
CA HIS A 687 -26.73 5.90 -2.73
C HIS A 687 -25.47 6.46 -3.44
N SER A 688 -24.32 5.78 -3.33
CA SER A 688 -23.09 6.17 -4.03
C SER A 688 -23.30 6.13 -5.56
N PRO A 689 -22.68 7.07 -6.32
CA PRO A 689 -22.75 7.01 -7.78
C PRO A 689 -22.14 5.70 -8.28
N LYS A 690 -22.72 5.09 -9.32
CA LYS A 690 -22.22 3.80 -9.85
C LYS A 690 -20.94 3.95 -10.67
N TYR A 691 -20.76 5.10 -11.30
CA TYR A 691 -19.61 5.49 -12.13
C TYR A 691 -19.42 7.01 -12.07
N THR A 692 -18.26 7.48 -12.52
CA THR A 692 -17.95 8.90 -12.75
C THR A 692 -17.22 9.08 -14.06
N CYS A 693 -17.49 10.17 -14.77
CA CYS A 693 -16.75 10.55 -15.96
C CYS A 693 -15.38 11.16 -15.59
N ALA A 694 -14.34 10.87 -16.39
CA ALA A 694 -13.00 11.40 -16.20
C ALA A 694 -12.39 11.84 -17.54
N CYS A 695 -11.53 12.85 -17.52
CA CYS A 695 -10.97 13.54 -18.69
C CYS A 695 -9.49 13.24 -18.91
N PRO A 696 -8.87 13.70 -20.02
CA PRO A 696 -7.42 13.78 -20.15
C PRO A 696 -6.76 14.55 -18.99
N ASP A 697 -5.46 14.39 -18.79
CA ASP A 697 -4.72 15.02 -17.70
C ASP A 697 -4.66 16.55 -17.81
N ASP A 698 -4.69 17.05 -19.05
CA ASP A 698 -4.70 18.46 -19.46
C ASP A 698 -6.12 19.07 -19.61
N MET A 699 -7.17 18.35 -19.19
CA MET A 699 -8.56 18.84 -19.20
C MET A 699 -9.31 18.59 -17.88
N GLU A 700 -10.21 19.51 -17.55
CA GLU A 700 -11.10 19.41 -16.40
C GLU A 700 -12.48 18.89 -16.80
N LEU A 701 -13.22 18.30 -15.85
CA LEU A 701 -14.59 17.86 -16.06
C LEU A 701 -15.54 19.07 -16.01
N GLY A 702 -16.36 19.24 -17.04
CA GLY A 702 -17.30 20.34 -17.15
C GLY A 702 -18.45 20.28 -16.12
N PRO A 703 -19.20 21.38 -15.94
CA PRO A 703 -20.32 21.45 -14.98
C PRO A 703 -21.53 20.56 -15.34
N ASP A 704 -21.49 19.86 -16.48
CA ASP A 704 -22.45 18.80 -16.83
C ASP A 704 -22.03 17.41 -16.30
N MET A 705 -20.89 17.33 -15.61
CA MET A 705 -20.26 16.11 -15.09
C MET A 705 -19.97 15.03 -16.15
N ARG A 706 -19.86 15.40 -17.44
CA ARG A 706 -19.77 14.45 -18.56
C ARG A 706 -18.80 14.84 -19.66
N ARG A 707 -18.69 16.13 -19.97
CA ARG A 707 -17.79 16.66 -21.01
C ARG A 707 -16.48 17.15 -20.44
N CYS A 708 -15.46 17.18 -21.29
CA CYS A 708 -14.15 17.68 -20.94
C CYS A 708 -13.97 19.11 -21.45
N VAL A 709 -13.50 19.99 -20.59
CA VAL A 709 -13.20 21.39 -20.92
C VAL A 709 -11.71 21.62 -20.74
N ILE A 710 -11.08 22.25 -21.74
CA ILE A 710 -9.71 22.75 -21.59
C ILE A 710 -9.71 23.76 -20.45
N GLY A 711 -8.79 23.57 -19.50
CA GLY A 711 -8.57 24.46 -18.35
C GLY A 711 -8.05 25.83 -18.76
N LYS A 712 -8.88 26.63 -19.45
CA LYS A 712 -8.62 28.06 -19.59
C LYS A 712 -8.59 28.64 -18.19
N LEU A 713 -7.47 29.28 -17.85
CA LEU A 713 -7.32 30.21 -16.74
C LEU A 713 -8.66 30.89 -16.45
N VAL A 714 -9.24 30.65 -15.27
CA VAL A 714 -10.39 31.41 -14.75
C VAL A 714 -9.87 32.78 -14.30
N GLN A 715 -9.31 33.52 -15.25
CA GLN A 715 -8.87 34.89 -15.09
C GLN A 715 -10.12 35.71 -14.81
N ALA A 716 -10.26 36.14 -13.56
CA ALA A 716 -11.51 36.63 -13.03
C ALA A 716 -12.05 37.82 -13.85
N CYS A 717 -13.12 37.58 -14.60
CA CYS A 717 -13.94 38.63 -15.21
C CYS A 717 -14.81 39.37 -14.17
N ASN A 718 -14.26 39.58 -12.98
CA ASN A 718 -14.66 40.61 -12.02
C ASN A 718 -13.71 41.81 -12.13
N ARG A 719 -13.55 42.35 -13.36
CA ARG A 719 -13.21 43.77 -13.49
C ARG A 719 -14.46 44.57 -13.11
N PRO A 720 -14.45 45.37 -12.03
CA PRO A 720 -15.59 46.23 -11.74
C PRO A 720 -15.71 47.26 -12.87
N VAL A 721 -16.82 47.22 -13.61
CA VAL A 721 -17.13 48.24 -14.61
C VAL A 721 -17.54 49.50 -13.85
N VAL A 722 -16.57 50.38 -13.61
CA VAL A 722 -16.80 51.71 -13.02
C VAL A 722 -17.50 52.59 -14.06
N MET A 723 -18.82 52.47 -14.15
CA MET A 723 -19.64 53.45 -14.86
C MET A 723 -19.59 54.77 -14.09
N PHE A 724 -18.95 55.78 -14.68
CA PHE A 724 -19.07 57.15 -14.22
C PHE A 724 -20.51 57.65 -14.48
N HIS A 725 -21.24 57.97 -13.43
CA HIS A 725 -22.40 58.86 -13.50
C HIS A 725 -22.03 60.22 -12.89
N PRO A 726 -22.24 61.34 -13.60
CA PRO A 726 -22.15 62.68 -13.01
C PRO A 726 -23.29 62.91 -12.00
N PRO A 727 -23.14 63.87 -11.06
CA PRO A 727 -23.87 63.85 -9.80
C PRO A 727 -25.28 64.46 -9.87
N ILE A 728 -26.15 63.98 -8.98
CA ILE A 728 -27.38 64.67 -8.54
C ILE A 728 -27.33 64.81 -7.02
N ASN A 729 -27.73 65.97 -6.49
CA ASN A 729 -27.52 66.36 -5.09
C ASN A 729 -28.34 65.52 -4.10
N ALA A 730 -27.73 65.21 -2.94
CA ALA A 730 -28.45 64.83 -1.73
C ALA A 730 -29.03 66.09 -1.05
N GLY A 731 -30.26 66.03 -0.50
CA GLY A 731 -30.92 67.29 -0.12
C GLY A 731 -32.17 67.31 0.78
N SER A 732 -32.65 66.22 1.41
CA SER A 732 -33.33 66.32 2.73
C SER A 732 -33.77 64.98 3.35
N ILE A 733 -33.12 64.62 4.46
CA ILE A 733 -33.68 63.98 5.68
C ILE A 733 -34.23 62.54 5.61
N THR A 734 -33.64 61.69 6.46
CA THR A 734 -33.95 60.29 6.81
C THR A 734 -34.51 60.24 8.26
N PRO A 735 -34.74 59.08 8.97
CA PRO A 735 -34.52 57.66 8.64
C PRO A 735 -35.64 56.66 9.05
N GLY A 736 -35.45 55.36 8.73
CA GLY A 736 -36.08 54.24 9.46
C GLY A 736 -36.38 52.97 8.62
N CYS A 737 -35.55 51.93 8.74
CA CYS A 737 -35.75 50.62 8.05
C CYS A 737 -35.53 49.41 8.99
N VAL A 738 -36.36 48.37 8.85
CA VAL A 738 -36.37 47.05 9.53
C VAL A 738 -37.18 46.11 8.60
N ASN A 739 -36.91 44.84 8.29
CA ASN A 739 -35.93 43.79 8.67
C ASN A 739 -35.71 42.82 7.45
N ALA A 740 -34.92 41.74 7.43
CA ALA A 740 -33.97 41.17 8.41
C ALA A 740 -32.63 40.67 7.76
N PRO A 741 -32.40 39.38 7.38
CA PRO A 741 -31.04 38.82 7.57
C PRO A 741 -30.35 38.17 6.36
N ALA A 742 -29.02 38.04 6.46
CA ALA A 742 -28.17 37.25 5.56
C ALA A 742 -27.20 36.37 6.40
N VAL A 743 -26.64 35.33 5.79
CA VAL A 743 -25.67 34.40 6.40
C VAL A 743 -24.29 34.61 5.78
N CYS A 744 -23.24 34.64 6.61
CA CYS A 744 -21.85 34.77 6.17
C CYS A 744 -21.12 33.44 6.15
N VAL A 745 -20.21 33.27 5.18
CA VAL A 745 -19.18 32.24 5.15
C VAL A 745 -17.82 32.94 5.17
N CYS A 746 -16.89 32.47 6.01
CA CYS A 746 -15.54 33.02 6.10
C CYS A 746 -14.56 32.26 5.19
N VAL A 747 -13.66 33.00 4.54
CA VAL A 747 -12.49 32.45 3.84
C VAL A 747 -11.24 33.06 4.45
N CYS A 748 -10.32 32.23 4.91
CA CYS A 748 -9.02 32.68 5.43
C CYS A 748 -8.03 32.89 4.28
N VAL A 749 -7.30 34.00 4.30
CA VAL A 749 -6.20 34.30 3.37
C VAL A 749 -4.89 34.39 4.14
N CYS A 750 -3.94 33.52 3.81
CA CYS A 750 -2.58 33.56 4.36
C CYS A 750 -1.68 34.44 3.47
N VAL A 751 -1.05 35.45 4.05
CA VAL A 751 -0.09 36.32 3.36
C VAL A 751 1.30 36.13 3.96
N ARG A 752 2.24 35.56 3.19
CA ARG A 752 3.68 35.58 3.53
C ARG A 752 4.23 36.98 3.27
N ALA A 753 4.94 37.55 4.25
CA ALA A 753 5.58 38.86 4.15
C ALA A 753 7.11 38.73 4.16
N LEU A 754 7.79 39.47 3.26
CA LEU A 754 9.25 39.59 3.24
C LEU A 754 9.74 40.74 4.14
N ARG A 755 10.91 40.56 4.75
CA ARG A 755 11.54 41.53 5.66
C ARG A 755 12.33 42.60 4.90
N ARG A 756 12.24 43.87 5.33
CA ARG A 756 13.40 44.79 5.41
C ARG A 756 13.33 45.60 6.71
N VAL A 757 14.50 46.08 7.17
CA VAL A 757 14.71 46.61 8.53
C VAL A 757 14.69 48.13 8.55
N CYS A 758 14.07 48.70 9.59
CA CYS A 758 14.40 50.02 10.14
C CYS A 758 14.13 50.01 11.65
N VAL A 759 15.04 50.59 12.44
CA VAL A 759 14.94 50.67 13.91
C VAL A 759 14.99 52.13 14.34
N CYS A 760 13.97 52.58 15.08
CA CYS A 760 14.07 53.69 16.04
C CYS A 760 12.90 53.68 17.04
N HIS A 761 13.09 54.34 18.18
CA HIS A 761 12.23 54.19 19.37
C HIS A 761 11.02 55.14 19.38
N ALA A 762 9.85 54.63 19.78
CA ALA A 762 9.02 55.16 20.88
C ALA A 762 7.80 54.24 21.14
N VAL A 763 7.41 54.05 22.40
CA VAL A 763 6.24 53.22 22.80
C VAL A 763 5.30 54.02 23.70
N PRO A 764 3.99 54.08 23.39
CA PRO A 764 2.94 54.43 24.35
C PRO A 764 2.37 53.16 25.02
N ILE A 765 2.40 53.11 26.35
CA ILE A 765 2.26 51.89 27.18
C ILE A 765 0.80 51.34 27.29
N LEU A 766 -0.15 51.89 26.53
CA LEU A 766 -1.59 51.56 26.66
C LEU A 766 -2.02 50.23 26.01
N ALA A 767 -1.30 49.74 24.98
CA ALA A 767 -1.73 48.54 24.24
C ALA A 767 -1.54 47.22 25.02
N THR A 768 -0.48 47.12 25.81
CA THR A 768 -0.10 45.88 26.51
C THR A 768 -1.09 45.50 27.63
N VAL A 769 -1.65 46.49 28.32
CA VAL A 769 -2.64 46.28 29.39
C VAL A 769 -3.93 45.68 28.84
N VAL A 770 -4.41 46.17 27.69
CA VAL A 770 -5.64 45.67 27.03
C VAL A 770 -5.45 44.22 26.55
N ILE A 771 -4.31 43.92 25.94
CA ILE A 771 -4.00 42.54 25.48
C ILE A 771 -3.91 41.57 26.67
N GLY A 772 -3.28 41.97 27.78
CA GLY A 772 -3.20 41.15 28.99
C GLY A 772 -4.57 40.80 29.60
N LEU A 773 -5.51 41.75 29.59
CA LEU A 773 -6.89 41.52 30.06
C LEU A 773 -7.68 40.58 29.14
N LEU A 774 -7.48 40.66 27.82
CA LEU A 774 -8.12 39.76 26.85
C LEU A 774 -7.56 38.33 26.93
N CYS A 775 -6.24 38.18 27.04
CA CYS A 775 -5.61 36.85 27.18
C CYS A 775 -6.00 36.14 28.48
N THR A 776 -6.09 36.87 29.60
CA THR A 776 -6.52 36.29 30.89
C THR A 776 -7.99 35.88 30.88
N ALA A 777 -8.88 36.65 30.25
CA ALA A 777 -10.27 36.26 30.04
C ALA A 777 -10.39 34.97 29.18
N GLY A 778 -9.67 34.91 28.06
CA GLY A 778 -9.65 33.73 27.18
C GLY A 778 -9.16 32.46 27.88
N TYR A 779 -8.08 32.57 28.68
CA TYR A 779 -7.55 31.46 29.48
C TYR A 779 -8.57 30.92 30.50
N LEU A 780 -9.33 31.81 31.17
CA LEU A 780 -10.36 31.41 32.12
C LEU A 780 -11.55 30.70 31.45
N VAL A 781 -11.98 31.14 30.26
CA VAL A 781 -13.02 30.47 29.47
C VAL A 781 -12.56 29.08 29.04
N TRP A 782 -11.36 28.96 28.46
CA TRP A 782 -10.78 27.67 28.07
C TRP A 782 -10.62 26.71 29.25
N ARG A 783 -10.17 27.20 30.42
CA ARG A 783 -10.00 26.38 31.62
C ARG A 783 -11.33 25.91 32.22
N ASN A 784 -12.42 26.65 32.04
CA ASN A 784 -13.77 26.20 32.41
C ASN A 784 -14.37 25.21 31.41
N TRP A 785 -14.11 25.38 30.10
CA TRP A 785 -14.52 24.42 29.08
C TRP A 785 -13.82 23.06 29.26
N ARG A 786 -12.48 23.08 29.42
CA ARG A 786 -11.67 21.87 29.69
C ARG A 786 -12.01 21.17 31.01
N ARG A 787 -12.66 21.86 31.97
CA ARG A 787 -13.18 21.26 33.20
C ARG A 787 -14.52 20.53 33.05
N LYS A 788 -15.28 20.78 31.97
CA LYS A 788 -16.58 20.11 31.73
C LYS A 788 -16.47 18.85 30.88
N ASN A 789 -15.48 18.75 30.00
CA ASN A 789 -15.42 17.72 28.96
C ASN A 789 -14.25 16.72 29.13
N THR A 790 -13.78 16.44 30.36
CA THR A 790 -12.68 15.47 30.57
C THR A 790 -12.71 14.76 31.94
N LYS A 791 -13.71 13.91 32.16
CA LYS A 791 -13.78 12.77 33.12
C LYS A 791 -15.08 12.00 32.81
N SER A 792 -15.14 10.67 32.78
CA SER A 792 -14.08 9.66 32.68
C SER A 792 -14.71 8.38 32.13
N MET A 793 -13.98 7.59 31.33
CA MET A 793 -14.34 6.21 31.03
C MET A 793 -13.08 5.34 31.17
N ASN A 794 -12.88 4.82 32.37
CA ASN A 794 -12.43 3.45 32.55
C ASN A 794 -12.95 2.92 33.89
N PHE A 795 -12.97 1.61 34.05
CA PHE A 795 -13.72 0.88 35.09
C PHE A 795 -13.08 0.95 36.48
N ASP A 796 -13.90 0.86 37.55
CA ASP A 796 -13.92 -0.34 38.39
C ASP A 796 -15.14 -0.42 39.36
N ASN A 797 -15.34 -1.61 39.96
CA ASN A 797 -16.52 -2.05 40.74
C ASN A 797 -16.23 -2.01 42.29
N PRO A 798 -17.02 -2.63 43.22
CA PRO A 798 -18.48 -2.69 43.46
C PRO A 798 -18.88 -2.07 44.84
N VAL A 799 -20.18 -2.10 45.22
CA VAL A 799 -20.70 -2.59 46.55
C VAL A 799 -22.23 -2.32 46.73
N TYR A 800 -22.92 -3.24 47.40
CA TYR A 800 -24.39 -3.31 47.61
C TYR A 800 -24.97 -2.42 48.73
N ARG A 801 -26.22 -1.92 48.53
CA ARG A 801 -27.44 -2.03 49.40
C ARG A 801 -28.40 -0.83 49.21
N LYS A 802 -29.73 -0.90 49.44
CA LYS A 802 -30.78 -1.95 49.30
C LYS A 802 -32.15 -1.28 49.61
N THR A 803 -33.27 -1.80 49.06
CA THR A 803 -34.69 -1.47 49.39
C THR A 803 -35.12 -0.01 49.11
N THR A 804 -36.38 0.32 48.80
CA THR A 804 -37.71 -0.25 49.17
C THR A 804 -38.71 -0.18 47.99
N GLU A 805 -39.72 -1.06 48.03
CA GLU A 805 -41.16 -0.86 47.66
C GLU A 805 -41.56 -0.31 46.26
N ASP A 806 -42.72 -0.63 45.67
CA ASP A 806 -43.55 -1.86 45.52
C ASP A 806 -44.71 -1.49 44.55
N ASP A 807 -45.52 -2.48 44.12
CA ASP A 807 -46.77 -2.36 43.31
C ASP A 807 -46.61 -1.75 41.88
N ASP A 808 -47.37 -2.13 40.84
CA ASP A 808 -48.64 -2.87 40.72
C ASP A 808 -48.70 -3.63 39.36
N ASP A 809 -49.63 -4.58 39.20
CA ASP A 809 -49.81 -5.37 37.96
C ASP A 809 -51.29 -5.37 37.47
N GLU A 810 -51.50 -5.75 36.21
CA GLU A 810 -52.78 -6.15 35.57
C GLU A 810 -53.97 -5.16 35.26
N ILE A 811 -54.54 -5.41 34.06
CA ILE A 811 -56.00 -5.62 33.74
C ILE A 811 -56.86 -4.60 32.92
N HIS A 812 -57.15 -5.01 31.67
CA HIS A 812 -58.35 -4.79 30.81
C HIS A 812 -58.71 -3.33 30.36
N ILE A 813 -59.61 -3.02 29.41
CA ILE A 813 -60.72 -3.72 28.70
C ILE A 813 -60.73 -3.32 27.19
N GLY A 814 -61.26 -4.15 26.28
CA GLY A 814 -61.50 -3.81 24.86
C GLY A 814 -62.95 -3.98 24.34
N ARG A 815 -63.28 -3.33 23.21
CA ARG A 815 -64.48 -3.49 22.32
C ARG A 815 -64.09 -3.03 20.89
N THR A 816 -64.51 -3.53 19.72
CA THR A 816 -65.62 -4.35 19.16
C THR A 816 -66.81 -3.60 18.51
N GLY A 817 -67.13 -3.95 17.24
CA GLY A 817 -68.21 -3.42 16.38
C GLY A 817 -67.72 -2.53 15.22
N GLU A 818 -68.26 -2.52 13.99
CA GLU A 818 -69.35 -3.30 13.35
C GLU A 818 -69.06 -3.50 11.82
N SER A 819 -70.04 -3.88 10.98
CA SER A 819 -69.83 -4.61 9.71
C SER A 819 -70.69 -4.14 8.50
N VAL A 820 -70.61 -4.91 7.38
CA VAL A 820 -71.47 -4.92 6.15
C VAL A 820 -71.05 -4.01 4.97
N GLY A 821 -70.99 -4.60 3.76
CA GLY A 821 -70.95 -3.89 2.46
C GLY A 821 -70.48 -4.73 1.26
N HIS A 822 -71.39 -5.14 0.37
CA HIS A 822 -71.06 -5.81 -0.91
C HIS A 822 -70.97 -4.80 -2.08
N ILE A 823 -70.17 -5.11 -3.13
CA ILE A 823 -70.59 -5.23 -4.56
C ILE A 823 -69.36 -5.47 -5.48
N TYR A 824 -69.53 -6.26 -6.55
CA TYR A 824 -68.57 -6.50 -7.65
C TYR A 824 -69.10 -5.87 -8.97
N PRO A 825 -68.23 -5.50 -9.91
CA PRO A 825 -67.84 -6.36 -11.05
C PRO A 825 -66.30 -6.48 -11.21
N ALA A 826 -65.66 -7.51 -11.78
CA ALA A 826 -65.87 -8.27 -13.04
C ALA A 826 -65.56 -7.41 -14.30
N VAL A 827 -64.86 -7.82 -15.37
CA VAL A 827 -64.36 -9.10 -15.95
C VAL A 827 -62.93 -8.78 -16.52
N SER A 828 -61.91 -9.64 -16.72
CA SER A 828 -61.70 -11.10 -16.97
C SER A 828 -60.30 -11.53 -16.44
N GLY A 829 -59.85 -12.80 -16.47
CA GLY A 829 -60.48 -14.06 -16.89
C GLY A 829 -59.50 -15.26 -16.86
N SER A 830 -60.03 -16.50 -16.85
CA SER A 830 -59.39 -17.81 -17.12
C SER A 830 -57.89 -18.04 -16.75
N GLY A 831 -57.49 -18.92 -15.82
CA GLY A 831 -58.23 -19.70 -14.82
C GLY A 831 -58.25 -21.24 -15.00
N ARG A 832 -57.46 -21.95 -14.17
CA ARG A 832 -57.62 -23.38 -13.71
C ARG A 832 -57.49 -24.50 -14.79
N GLN A 833 -57.09 -25.75 -14.51
CA GLN A 833 -56.51 -26.46 -13.34
C GLN A 833 -55.78 -27.75 -13.86
N PRO A 834 -55.03 -28.53 -13.04
CA PRO A 834 -54.33 -29.75 -13.48
C PRO A 834 -55.19 -31.03 -13.36
N PHE A 835 -54.82 -32.14 -14.05
CA PHE A 835 -54.92 -33.53 -13.55
C PHE A 835 -54.31 -34.60 -14.51
N ILE A 836 -53.74 -35.66 -13.92
CA ILE A 836 -53.50 -37.06 -14.34
C ILE A 836 -53.63 -37.49 -15.83
N ALA A 837 -52.62 -38.21 -16.36
CA ALA A 837 -52.78 -39.46 -17.14
C ALA A 837 -51.46 -40.27 -17.37
N LEU A 838 -51.59 -41.61 -17.43
CA LEU A 838 -50.65 -42.62 -18.02
C LEU A 838 -51.14 -42.92 -19.49
N PRO A 839 -50.66 -43.92 -20.31
CA PRO A 839 -49.77 -45.08 -20.07
C PRO A 839 -48.81 -45.46 -21.26
N LEU A 840 -48.34 -46.73 -21.27
CA LEU A 840 -47.71 -47.52 -22.38
C LEU A 840 -46.18 -47.33 -22.61
N GLY A 841 -45.38 -48.39 -22.87
CA GLY A 841 -45.65 -49.84 -22.74
C GLY A 841 -44.60 -50.78 -23.39
N GLY A 842 -44.26 -51.89 -22.72
CA GLY A 842 -43.41 -53.01 -23.22
C GLY A 842 -41.88 -52.81 -23.12
N GLY A 843 -41.03 -53.84 -22.95
CA GLY A 843 -41.29 -55.26 -22.62
C GLY A 843 -40.08 -56.21 -22.91
N ILE A 844 -40.16 -57.45 -22.40
CA ILE A 844 -39.39 -58.68 -22.80
C ILE A 844 -38.01 -58.97 -22.12
N THR A 845 -37.84 -60.26 -21.74
CA THR A 845 -36.64 -61.05 -21.31
C THR A 845 -35.78 -60.66 -20.10
N ASP A 846 -36.08 -61.31 -18.98
CA ASP A 846 -35.32 -62.44 -18.38
C ASP A 846 -33.77 -62.53 -18.36
N SER A 847 -33.32 -62.88 -17.15
CA SER A 847 -32.35 -63.97 -16.81
C SER A 847 -30.82 -63.70 -16.70
N ASN A 848 -30.38 -63.78 -15.43
CA ASN A 848 -29.26 -64.60 -14.90
C ASN A 848 -27.83 -64.54 -15.47
N SER A 849 -26.90 -64.30 -14.52
CA SER A 849 -25.63 -65.06 -14.34
C SER A 849 -24.51 -64.81 -15.37
N HIS A 850 -23.22 -65.10 -15.11
CA HIS A 850 -22.48 -65.32 -13.85
C HIS A 850 -20.95 -65.14 -14.12
N TRP A 851 -20.21 -64.72 -13.10
CA TRP A 851 -18.79 -65.06 -12.83
C TRP A 851 -17.65 -64.71 -13.84
N TYR A 852 -16.76 -63.84 -13.35
CA TYR A 852 -15.28 -63.99 -13.29
C TYR A 852 -14.33 -63.61 -14.46
N SER A 853 -13.09 -63.37 -14.01
CA SER A 853 -11.78 -63.21 -14.68
C SER A 853 -11.56 -62.03 -15.65
N GLY A 854 -10.34 -61.46 -15.72
CA GLY A 854 -9.16 -61.63 -14.85
C GLY A 854 -7.83 -61.23 -15.50
N ALA A 855 -6.80 -60.98 -14.67
CA ALA A 855 -5.46 -60.49 -15.06
C ALA A 855 -5.47 -59.03 -15.63
N PRO A 856 -4.33 -58.33 -15.84
CA PRO A 856 -3.02 -58.82 -16.32
C PRO A 856 -1.95 -59.00 -15.23
N ALA A 857 -0.77 -59.48 -15.63
CA ALA A 857 0.43 -59.58 -14.81
C ALA A 857 1.67 -59.02 -15.55
N HIS A 858 2.59 -58.42 -14.78
CA HIS A 858 4.07 -58.46 -14.81
C HIS A 858 4.87 -58.94 -16.05
N PRO A 859 6.20 -58.66 -16.12
CA PRO A 859 6.97 -57.55 -15.54
C PRO A 859 8.06 -56.99 -16.50
N ALA A 860 8.73 -55.90 -16.10
CA ALA A 860 10.21 -55.73 -16.12
C ALA A 860 10.54 -54.25 -15.84
N GLY A 861 11.66 -53.98 -15.15
CA GLY A 861 12.09 -52.61 -14.84
C GLY A 861 13.52 -52.32 -15.30
N LYS A 862 13.88 -51.04 -15.28
CA LYS A 862 15.25 -50.55 -15.26
C LYS A 862 15.30 -49.17 -14.63
#